data_AF-B8G9S5-F1
#
_entry.id   AF-B8G9S5-F1
#
_cell.length_a   1.000
_cell.length_b   1.000
_cell.length_c   1.000
_cell.angle_alpha   90.00
_cell.angle_beta   90.00
_cell.angle_gamma   90.00
#
_symmetry.space_group_name_H-M   'P 1'
#
loop_
_entity.id
_entity.type
_entity.pdbx_description
1 polymer ?
#
loop_
_entity_poly.entity_id
_entity_poly.type
_entity_poly.pdbx_seq_one_letter_code
_entity_poly.pdbx_strand_id
1 'polypeptide(L)'
;MARPLLILVDGHALAYRAFFALRESGLRSSRGEPTYAVFGFAQILLTALAEYRPDYVAVAFDVGRTFRDDLYAEYKAGRAETPEEFYPQFERIKQLVQALSIPIYTAEGFEADDVIGSLARQATEQGVDTIILTGDTDTLQLVNEHVRVALANPYGGKTSTTLYDVEQVRKRYDGLEPAQLADLRGLKGDSSDNIPGVRGIGEKGAITLLKQFGSLDKLLDNIEAAPKRYQHLLREQADQARSSRHLATIVTDAPVQLDLAKCRLGVYDRAAVMALLQELEFGVSSNLIKKLPSVVQAATVATLPADLPTAPQGSVQLALFANESASPTMVSSVTSAQIVRDPQALAELVQRLRAAPGFAFDTECTSLQAVGSHLVGIALAIAPNDAYYVPVGHEEGEQLPLADVVAALGPLFADPNIPKFAHNAKFDAEVLAGVGIQVAGLAFDTMIAAAMLGKRQGLKDLAFYELKLPEPPTTIEDLIGRGSKQISFAAVPIEQAAPYAAADALHTLLLTETLRGQLTTDTALRDLYYRVELPLIDVLTDMELTGILLDHEYLRELGKRFAQRIAELTEQIYAKAGGPFNINSGQQLNEVLFERLGINPRDYGLSKLKSGGYSITAEVLEELSQLYPIAADILAYRQLTKLKSTYIDALPQLVNPRTGRIHTSYNQIGAATGRLSSNNPNLQNIPVRTEEGREIRRAFVAAPGHRFVAADYSQIELRVLAHISGDENLIAAFQQGLDIHAATASRLFGVAPDQVDKNQRRVAKTVVFGVIYGISAFGLAQRLGIERDLARQLIDNLFEQFPGIRRYIDQTLAFGRQHGYVQTLFGRRRVMEDLRASGARRAAAEREAINAPIQGTAADIMKMAMVYVHRALRERGLRTRLLLQVHDELIAEAPEEEVPAAAHLLREVMSNTYQLVVPLGVNLETGPNWEEMAAV
;
A
#
# COMPACT_ATOMS: atom_id res chain seq x y z
N MET A 1 9.78 32.77 -34.36
CA MET A 1 8.83 31.70 -34.01
C MET A 1 9.60 30.65 -33.22
N ALA A 2 9.03 30.08 -32.16
CA ALA A 2 9.67 28.97 -31.46
C ALA A 2 9.82 27.80 -32.43
N ARG A 3 10.99 27.15 -32.45
CA ARG A 3 11.19 25.92 -33.24
C ARG A 3 10.35 24.79 -32.64
N PRO A 4 9.77 23.91 -33.46
CA PRO A 4 9.10 22.71 -32.95
C PRO A 4 10.06 21.85 -32.13
N LEU A 5 9.51 21.06 -31.20
CA LEU A 5 10.28 20.22 -30.29
C LEU A 5 10.03 18.73 -30.55
N LEU A 6 11.11 17.96 -30.72
CA LEU A 6 11.11 16.50 -30.79
C LEU A 6 11.70 15.89 -29.51
N ILE A 7 11.02 14.91 -28.91
CA ILE A 7 11.61 14.04 -27.90
C ILE A 7 12.02 12.71 -28.54
N LEU A 8 13.31 12.38 -28.44
CA LEU A 8 13.84 11.07 -28.79
C LEU A 8 14.06 10.27 -27.51
N VAL A 9 13.40 9.12 -27.39
CA VAL A 9 13.42 8.30 -26.19
C VAL A 9 14.31 7.09 -26.43
N ASP A 10 15.28 6.89 -25.55
CA ASP A 10 16.05 5.65 -25.47
C ASP A 10 15.21 4.59 -24.74
N GLY A 11 14.51 3.78 -25.53
CA GLY A 11 13.60 2.77 -25.03
C GLY A 11 14.32 1.68 -24.23
N HIS A 12 15.51 1.28 -24.65
CA HIS A 12 16.21 0.13 -24.07
C HIS A 12 16.83 0.50 -22.71
N ALA A 13 17.58 1.62 -22.64
CA ALA A 13 18.20 2.03 -21.38
C ALA A 13 17.16 2.40 -20.31
N LEU A 14 16.05 3.06 -20.70
CA LEU A 14 14.99 3.41 -19.77
C LEU A 14 14.20 2.20 -19.28
N ALA A 15 13.90 1.24 -20.15
CA ALA A 15 13.26 -0.02 -19.75
C ALA A 15 14.12 -0.79 -18.73
N TYR A 16 15.43 -0.91 -19.01
CA TYR A 16 16.36 -1.59 -18.10
C TYR A 16 16.48 -0.85 -16.76
N ARG A 17 16.59 0.48 -16.77
CA ARG A 17 16.61 1.28 -15.54
C ARG A 17 15.33 1.14 -14.73
N ALA A 18 14.17 1.20 -15.38
CA ALA A 18 12.87 1.00 -14.73
C ALA A 18 12.78 -0.39 -14.08
N PHE A 19 13.26 -1.43 -14.77
CA PHE A 19 13.32 -2.79 -14.24
C PHE A 19 14.13 -2.87 -12.95
N PHE A 20 15.37 -2.38 -12.92
CA PHE A 20 16.20 -2.47 -11.72
C PHE A 20 15.75 -1.55 -10.58
N ALA A 21 15.18 -0.38 -10.90
CA ALA A 21 14.66 0.53 -9.89
C ALA A 21 13.42 -0.02 -9.17
N LEU A 22 12.56 -0.76 -9.89
CA LEU A 22 11.28 -1.22 -9.35
C LEU A 22 11.19 -2.74 -9.15
N ARG A 23 12.24 -3.53 -9.42
CA ARG A 23 12.20 -5.00 -9.21
C ARG A 23 11.87 -5.43 -7.78
N GLU A 24 12.23 -4.61 -6.80
CA GLU A 24 11.95 -4.89 -5.37
C GLU A 24 10.52 -4.51 -4.97
N SER A 25 9.81 -3.74 -5.80
CA SER A 25 8.42 -3.34 -5.53
C SER A 25 7.44 -4.50 -5.60
N GLY A 26 7.78 -5.57 -6.32
CA GLY A 26 6.93 -6.74 -6.50
C GLY A 26 5.64 -6.48 -7.30
N LEU A 27 5.53 -5.37 -8.04
CA LEU A 27 4.31 -5.05 -8.79
C LEU A 27 3.99 -6.12 -9.85
N ARG A 28 2.80 -6.71 -9.72
CA ARG A 28 2.23 -7.71 -10.63
C ARG A 28 0.76 -7.39 -10.87
N SER A 29 0.24 -7.80 -12.02
CA SER A 29 -1.21 -7.83 -12.27
C SER A 29 -1.86 -8.96 -11.48
N SER A 30 -3.20 -8.95 -11.40
CA SER A 30 -4.00 -10.01 -10.76
C SER A 30 -3.82 -11.38 -11.44
N ARG A 31 -3.21 -11.43 -12.63
CA ARG A 31 -2.85 -12.65 -13.35
C ARG A 31 -1.44 -13.16 -13.01
N GLY A 32 -0.71 -12.46 -12.15
CA GLY A 32 0.66 -12.76 -11.76
C GLY A 32 1.73 -12.28 -12.75
N GLU A 33 1.35 -11.53 -13.79
CA GLU A 33 2.27 -10.95 -14.76
C GLU A 33 3.07 -9.82 -14.11
N PRO A 34 4.42 -9.82 -14.14
CA PRO A 34 5.22 -8.71 -13.62
C PRO A 34 5.02 -7.46 -14.49
N THR A 35 4.74 -6.32 -13.87
CA THR A 35 4.44 -5.06 -14.59
C THR A 35 5.30 -3.87 -14.17
N TYR A 36 6.23 -4.05 -13.21
CA TYR A 36 7.02 -2.98 -12.63
C TYR A 36 7.91 -2.22 -13.64
N ALA A 37 8.52 -2.91 -14.61
CA ALA A 37 9.35 -2.24 -15.63
C ALA A 37 8.48 -1.43 -16.61
N VAL A 38 7.32 -1.97 -16.99
CA VAL A 38 6.34 -1.28 -17.85
C VAL A 38 5.81 -0.04 -17.15
N PHE A 39 5.50 -0.14 -15.86
CA PHE A 39 5.02 0.97 -15.03
C PHE A 39 6.07 2.08 -14.93
N GLY A 40 7.32 1.73 -14.59
CA GLY A 40 8.40 2.71 -14.48
C GLY A 40 8.70 3.41 -15.82
N PHE A 41 8.70 2.66 -16.92
CA PHE A 41 8.86 3.23 -18.26
C PHE A 41 7.72 4.18 -18.62
N ALA A 42 6.46 3.76 -18.42
CA ALA A 42 5.28 4.58 -18.66
C ALA A 42 5.32 5.88 -17.83
N GLN A 43 5.73 5.79 -16.57
CA GLN A 43 5.85 6.95 -15.69
C GLN A 43 6.89 7.94 -16.19
N ILE A 44 8.07 7.47 -16.61
CA ILE A 44 9.14 8.33 -17.16
C ILE A 44 8.66 9.00 -18.45
N LEU A 45 8.13 8.21 -19.39
CA LEU A 45 7.65 8.69 -20.69
C LEU A 45 6.54 9.73 -20.55
N LEU A 46 5.45 9.38 -19.87
CA LEU A 46 4.28 10.27 -19.75
C LEU A 46 4.58 11.53 -18.94
N THR A 47 5.49 11.45 -17.95
CA THR A 47 5.93 12.65 -17.21
C THR A 47 6.73 13.59 -18.10
N ALA A 48 7.66 13.06 -18.91
CA ALA A 48 8.42 13.88 -19.85
C ALA A 48 7.52 14.54 -20.91
N LEU A 49 6.53 13.80 -21.44
CA LEU A 49 5.56 14.35 -22.38
C LEU A 49 4.71 15.47 -21.77
N ALA A 50 4.28 15.31 -20.51
CA ALA A 50 3.49 16.32 -19.80
C ALA A 50 4.32 17.57 -19.43
N GLU A 51 5.59 17.40 -19.07
CA GLU A 51 6.51 18.46 -18.66
C GLU A 51 6.99 19.30 -19.85
N TYR A 52 7.49 18.65 -20.91
CA TYR A 52 8.11 19.33 -22.05
C TYR A 52 7.12 19.67 -23.17
N ARG A 53 5.95 19.02 -23.22
CA ARG A 53 4.89 19.23 -24.23
C ARG A 53 5.43 19.30 -25.67
N PRO A 54 6.12 18.25 -26.16
CA PRO A 54 6.72 18.28 -27.49
C PRO A 54 5.68 18.17 -28.61
N ASP A 55 6.04 18.64 -29.80
CA ASP A 55 5.24 18.45 -31.02
C ASP A 55 5.40 17.03 -31.57
N TYR A 56 6.61 16.46 -31.40
CA TYR A 56 6.98 15.16 -31.94
C TYR A 56 7.62 14.25 -30.88
N VAL A 57 7.41 12.94 -31.00
CA VAL A 57 8.03 11.91 -30.15
C VAL A 57 8.39 10.68 -30.98
N ALA A 58 9.53 10.08 -30.69
CA ALA A 58 9.93 8.78 -31.24
C ALA A 58 10.71 7.97 -30.20
N VAL A 59 10.68 6.64 -30.30
CA VAL A 59 11.40 5.74 -29.40
C VAL A 59 12.39 4.89 -30.22
N ALA A 60 13.61 4.74 -29.73
CA ALA A 60 14.60 3.83 -30.30
C ALA A 60 14.81 2.60 -29.40
N PHE A 61 15.05 1.44 -30.00
CA PHE A 61 15.42 0.21 -29.28
C PHE A 61 16.62 -0.49 -29.96
N ASP A 62 17.42 -1.18 -29.16
CA ASP A 62 18.50 -2.03 -29.64
C ASP A 62 17.98 -3.25 -30.42
N VAL A 63 18.71 -3.64 -31.48
CA VAL A 63 18.43 -4.85 -32.26
C VAL A 63 19.68 -5.70 -32.39
N GLY A 64 19.77 -6.71 -31.53
CA GLY A 64 20.75 -7.80 -31.67
C GLY A 64 22.21 -7.36 -31.58
N ARG A 65 23.05 -7.99 -32.40
CA ARG A 65 24.50 -7.78 -32.46
C ARG A 65 24.82 -6.51 -33.25
N THR A 66 25.86 -5.80 -32.82
CA THR A 66 26.25 -4.48 -33.33
C THR A 66 27.64 -4.53 -33.95
N PHE A 67 28.01 -3.49 -34.71
CA PHE A 67 29.37 -3.37 -35.25
C PHE A 67 30.44 -3.30 -34.14
N ARG A 68 30.08 -2.87 -32.93
CA ARG A 68 31.01 -2.82 -31.77
C ARG A 68 31.41 -4.22 -31.30
N ASP A 69 30.50 -5.19 -31.38
CA ASP A 69 30.78 -6.60 -31.06
C ASP A 69 31.76 -7.24 -32.06
N ASP A 70 31.75 -6.77 -33.31
CA ASP A 70 32.67 -7.22 -34.35
C ASP A 70 34.04 -6.56 -34.25
N LEU A 71 34.09 -5.30 -33.79
CA LEU A 71 35.33 -4.55 -33.58
C LEU A 71 36.08 -4.97 -32.31
N TYR A 72 35.36 -5.33 -31.24
CA TYR A 72 35.96 -5.77 -29.98
C TYR A 72 35.12 -6.87 -29.33
N ALA A 73 35.61 -8.11 -29.38
CA ALA A 73 34.89 -9.29 -28.91
C ALA A 73 34.59 -9.29 -27.39
N GLU A 74 35.33 -8.50 -26.59
CA GLU A 74 35.07 -8.35 -25.16
C GLU A 74 34.19 -7.12 -24.84
N TYR A 75 33.65 -6.42 -25.83
CA TYR A 75 32.71 -5.31 -25.61
C TYR A 75 31.49 -5.83 -24.84
N LYS A 76 31.13 -5.15 -23.74
CA LYS A 76 30.08 -5.57 -22.79
C LYS A 76 30.29 -6.98 -22.18
N ALA A 77 31.46 -7.61 -22.38
CA ALA A 77 31.78 -8.89 -21.77
C ALA A 77 31.91 -8.73 -20.25
N GLY A 78 31.08 -9.47 -19.50
CA GLY A 78 30.97 -9.34 -18.05
C GLY A 78 29.77 -8.54 -17.55
N ARG A 79 28.92 -7.98 -18.45
CA ARG A 79 27.58 -7.54 -18.04
C ARG A 79 26.80 -8.75 -17.51
N ALA A 80 26.05 -8.54 -16.43
CA ALA A 80 25.19 -9.58 -15.88
C ALA A 80 24.12 -9.97 -16.93
N GLU A 81 23.82 -11.27 -17.03
CA GLU A 81 22.75 -11.74 -17.91
C GLU A 81 21.42 -11.03 -17.58
N THR A 82 20.71 -10.63 -18.63
CA THR A 82 19.40 -10.00 -18.50
C THR A 82 18.43 -10.97 -17.82
N PRO A 83 17.80 -10.59 -16.71
CA PRO A 83 16.89 -11.50 -15.99
C PRO A 83 15.71 -11.94 -16.87
N GLU A 84 15.32 -13.21 -16.78
CA GLU A 84 14.23 -13.79 -17.59
C GLU A 84 12.90 -13.00 -17.48
N GLU A 85 12.59 -12.45 -16.30
CA GLU A 85 11.38 -11.64 -16.06
C GLU A 85 11.36 -10.31 -16.84
N PHE A 86 12.49 -9.86 -17.42
CA PHE A 86 12.56 -8.63 -18.19
C PHE A 86 11.92 -8.76 -19.58
N TYR A 87 12.09 -9.91 -20.25
CA TYR A 87 11.68 -10.07 -21.64
C TYR A 87 10.17 -9.88 -21.87
N PRO A 88 9.25 -10.49 -21.07
CA PRO A 88 7.82 -10.25 -21.24
C PRO A 88 7.43 -8.78 -21.02
N GLN A 89 8.07 -8.12 -20.05
CA GLN A 89 7.83 -6.71 -19.74
C GLN A 89 8.31 -5.79 -20.86
N PHE A 90 9.44 -6.12 -21.49
CA PHE A 90 9.96 -5.38 -22.62
C PHE A 90 8.99 -5.39 -23.82
N GLU A 91 8.36 -6.54 -24.10
CA GLU A 91 7.32 -6.61 -25.13
C GLU A 91 6.07 -5.79 -24.76
N ARG A 92 5.66 -5.76 -23.49
CA ARG A 92 4.58 -4.88 -23.03
C ARG A 92 4.93 -3.39 -23.17
N ILE A 93 6.18 -3.01 -22.99
CA ILE A 93 6.65 -1.63 -23.24
C ILE A 93 6.48 -1.27 -24.72
N LYS A 94 6.85 -2.16 -25.64
CA LYS A 94 6.62 -1.94 -27.08
C LYS A 94 5.13 -1.80 -27.40
N GLN A 95 4.28 -2.65 -26.81
CA GLN A 95 2.83 -2.55 -26.96
C GLN A 95 2.29 -1.20 -26.48
N LEU A 96 2.78 -0.68 -25.35
CA LEU A 96 2.40 0.62 -24.82
C LEU A 96 2.80 1.76 -25.78
N VAL A 97 4.04 1.74 -26.28
CA VAL A 97 4.56 2.73 -27.24
C VAL A 97 3.73 2.71 -28.53
N GLN A 98 3.41 1.52 -29.04
CA GLN A 98 2.58 1.33 -30.23
C GLN A 98 1.13 1.79 -30.00
N ALA A 99 0.54 1.52 -28.83
CA ALA A 99 -0.81 1.97 -28.49
C ALA A 99 -0.92 3.50 -28.46
N LEU A 100 0.13 4.18 -28.01
CA LEU A 100 0.26 5.64 -28.07
C LEU A 100 0.58 6.17 -29.48
N SER A 101 0.64 5.29 -30.49
CA SER A 101 1.00 5.59 -31.88
C SER A 101 2.36 6.29 -32.02
N ILE A 102 3.28 6.00 -31.10
CA ILE A 102 4.64 6.54 -31.12
C ILE A 102 5.49 5.62 -32.02
N PRO A 103 6.19 6.15 -33.04
CA PRO A 103 7.00 5.34 -33.93
C PRO A 103 8.21 4.76 -33.21
N ILE A 104 8.48 3.49 -33.48
CA ILE A 104 9.67 2.77 -33.02
C ILE A 104 10.70 2.74 -34.14
N TYR A 105 11.90 3.25 -33.86
CA TYR A 105 13.05 3.23 -34.76
C TYR A 105 14.09 2.19 -34.31
N THR A 106 14.60 1.44 -35.27
CA THR A 106 15.63 0.43 -35.07
C THR A 106 16.55 0.37 -36.29
N ALA A 107 17.83 0.08 -36.11
CA ALA A 107 18.77 -0.17 -37.19
C ALA A 107 19.60 -1.42 -36.90
N GLU A 108 19.61 -2.38 -37.83
CA GLU A 108 20.40 -3.60 -37.68
C GLU A 108 21.89 -3.26 -37.70
N GLY A 109 22.65 -3.82 -36.75
CA GLY A 109 24.09 -3.55 -36.61
C GLY A 109 24.43 -2.28 -35.82
N PHE A 110 23.45 -1.50 -35.36
CA PHE A 110 23.64 -0.26 -34.59
C PHE A 110 22.89 -0.29 -33.25
N GLU A 111 23.37 0.47 -32.26
CA GLU A 111 22.68 0.62 -30.96
C GLU A 111 21.62 1.71 -31.02
N ALA A 112 20.69 1.72 -30.06
CA ALA A 112 19.65 2.73 -29.92
C ALA A 112 20.24 4.14 -29.82
N ASP A 113 21.40 4.30 -29.18
CA ASP A 113 22.12 5.56 -29.09
C ASP A 113 22.57 6.09 -30.45
N ASP A 114 23.02 5.21 -31.36
CA ASP A 114 23.40 5.56 -32.73
C ASP A 114 22.18 5.98 -33.55
N VAL A 115 21.07 5.25 -33.40
CA VAL A 115 19.79 5.62 -34.02
C VAL A 115 19.33 7.00 -33.53
N ILE A 116 19.40 7.26 -32.23
CA ILE A 116 19.06 8.56 -31.64
C ILE A 116 19.98 9.66 -32.16
N GLY A 117 21.30 9.40 -32.24
CA GLY A 117 22.28 10.33 -32.80
C GLY A 117 21.95 10.74 -34.23
N SER A 118 21.60 9.77 -35.07
CA SER A 118 21.17 10.02 -36.45
C SER A 118 19.86 10.80 -36.56
N LEU A 119 18.86 10.44 -35.76
CA LEU A 119 17.56 11.14 -35.78
C LEU A 119 17.69 12.57 -35.25
N ALA A 120 18.52 12.83 -34.23
CA ALA A 120 18.76 14.16 -33.68
C ALA A 120 19.44 15.09 -34.71
N ARG A 121 20.39 14.55 -35.48
CA ARG A 121 21.02 15.29 -36.60
C ARG A 121 19.99 15.64 -37.67
N GLN A 122 19.20 14.66 -38.11
CA GLN A 122 18.16 14.86 -39.13
C GLN A 122 17.08 15.85 -38.68
N ALA A 123 16.70 15.83 -37.40
CA ALA A 123 15.76 16.79 -36.83
C ALA A 123 16.33 18.22 -36.87
N THR A 124 17.60 18.39 -36.53
CA THR A 124 18.31 19.67 -36.59
C THR A 124 18.35 20.21 -38.02
N GLU A 125 18.65 19.36 -39.01
CA GLU A 125 18.63 19.70 -40.44
C GLU A 125 17.23 20.12 -40.93
N GLN A 126 16.17 19.58 -40.31
CA GLN A 126 14.76 19.93 -40.58
C GLN A 126 14.25 21.12 -39.74
N GLY A 127 15.12 21.77 -38.95
CA GLY A 127 14.77 22.95 -38.15
C GLY A 127 13.97 22.66 -36.88
N VAL A 128 14.08 21.43 -36.35
CA VAL A 128 13.41 20.95 -35.14
C VAL A 128 14.43 20.79 -34.01
N ASP A 129 14.15 21.36 -32.85
CA ASP A 129 15.01 21.20 -31.67
C ASP A 129 14.72 19.84 -31.01
N THR A 130 15.73 19.20 -30.43
CA THR A 130 15.62 17.83 -29.89
C THR A 130 15.93 17.77 -28.39
N ILE A 131 15.12 17.02 -27.65
CA ILE A 131 15.45 16.53 -26.30
C ILE A 131 15.61 15.01 -26.35
N ILE A 132 16.79 14.51 -25.99
CA ILE A 132 17.04 13.08 -25.86
C ILE A 132 16.71 12.66 -24.43
N LEU A 133 15.72 11.80 -24.25
CA LEU A 133 15.37 11.22 -22.96
C LEU A 133 16.03 9.85 -22.82
N THR A 134 17.04 9.74 -21.96
CA THR A 134 17.78 8.48 -21.76
C THR A 134 18.22 8.32 -20.30
N GLY A 135 18.61 7.09 -19.96
CA GLY A 135 19.38 6.81 -18.75
C GLY A 135 20.88 6.98 -18.92
N ASP A 136 21.40 6.97 -20.15
CA ASP A 136 22.82 6.89 -20.41
C ASP A 136 23.49 8.25 -20.57
N THR A 137 24.63 8.42 -19.89
CA THR A 137 25.46 9.62 -19.98
C THR A 137 26.21 9.73 -21.30
N ASP A 138 26.33 8.66 -22.08
CA ASP A 138 27.12 8.68 -23.30
C ASP A 138 26.50 9.53 -24.41
N THR A 139 25.17 9.68 -24.39
CA THR A 139 24.43 10.62 -25.25
C THR A 139 24.74 12.09 -24.98
N LEU A 140 25.40 12.44 -23.85
CA LEU A 140 25.82 13.81 -23.58
C LEU A 140 26.81 14.33 -24.63
N GLN A 141 27.46 13.45 -25.40
CA GLN A 141 28.32 13.85 -26.52
C GLN A 141 27.56 14.50 -27.68
N LEU A 142 26.25 14.28 -27.77
CA LEU A 142 25.37 14.81 -28.82
C LEU A 142 24.84 16.22 -28.50
N VAL A 143 25.03 16.71 -27.26
CA VAL A 143 24.51 18.00 -26.81
C VAL A 143 25.13 19.15 -27.62
N ASN A 144 24.29 20.04 -28.13
CA ASN A 144 24.69 21.22 -28.89
C ASN A 144 23.62 22.33 -28.79
N GLU A 145 23.65 23.34 -29.66
CA GLU A 145 22.68 24.46 -29.66
C GLU A 145 21.22 24.00 -29.88
N HIS A 146 21.01 22.90 -30.59
CA HIS A 146 19.69 22.37 -30.97
C HIS A 146 19.33 21.04 -30.30
N VAL A 147 20.29 20.40 -29.61
CA VAL A 147 20.11 19.11 -28.95
C VAL A 147 20.42 19.22 -27.46
N ARG A 148 19.45 18.85 -26.62
CA ARG A 148 19.59 18.75 -25.15
C ARG A 148 19.36 17.31 -24.71
N VAL A 149 19.92 16.91 -23.57
CA VAL A 149 19.73 15.56 -23.01
C VAL A 149 19.03 15.64 -21.65
N ALA A 150 17.94 14.92 -21.50
CA ALA A 150 17.21 14.75 -20.25
C ALA A 150 17.56 13.38 -19.65
N LEU A 151 18.45 13.37 -18.64
CA LEU A 151 18.87 12.15 -17.96
C LEU A 151 17.84 11.72 -16.91
N ALA A 152 17.18 10.59 -17.14
CA ALA A 152 16.25 10.01 -16.19
C ALA A 152 17.01 9.33 -15.04
N ASN A 153 16.77 9.80 -13.81
CA ASN A 153 17.33 9.20 -12.60
C ASN A 153 16.19 8.76 -11.67
N PRO A 154 15.71 7.51 -11.81
CA PRO A 154 14.64 6.98 -10.95
C PRO A 154 15.05 6.85 -9.46
N TYR A 155 16.34 7.04 -9.11
CA TYR A 155 16.83 7.05 -7.73
C TYR A 155 16.89 8.46 -7.10
N GLY A 156 16.57 9.52 -7.86
CA GLY A 156 16.59 10.91 -7.40
C GLY A 156 15.32 11.28 -6.63
N GLY A 157 15.44 11.79 -5.41
CA GLY A 157 14.29 12.05 -4.53
C GLY A 157 13.24 13.04 -5.07
N LYS A 158 13.61 14.28 -5.42
CA LYS A 158 12.65 15.38 -5.71
C LYS A 158 12.42 15.69 -7.20
N THR A 159 13.32 15.29 -8.10
CA THR A 159 13.20 15.51 -9.55
C THR A 159 13.65 14.24 -10.26
N SER A 160 12.78 13.64 -11.08
CA SER A 160 13.03 12.36 -11.75
C SER A 160 13.97 12.47 -12.95
N THR A 161 14.26 13.68 -13.41
CA THR A 161 15.00 13.96 -14.65
C THR A 161 15.89 15.19 -14.46
N THR A 162 17.12 15.12 -14.96
CA THR A 162 18.06 16.25 -15.01
C THR A 162 18.33 16.63 -16.45
N LEU A 163 18.01 17.86 -16.85
CA LEU A 163 18.30 18.38 -18.19
C LEU A 163 19.77 18.80 -18.28
N TYR A 164 20.39 18.54 -19.44
CA TYR A 164 21.74 18.89 -19.83
C TYR A 164 21.76 19.63 -21.17
N ASP A 165 22.12 20.90 -21.10
CA ASP A 165 22.61 21.73 -22.20
C ASP A 165 24.16 21.82 -22.17
N VAL A 166 24.74 22.55 -23.12
CA VAL A 166 26.20 22.71 -23.24
C VAL A 166 26.83 23.23 -21.95
N GLU A 167 26.18 24.16 -21.25
CA GLU A 167 26.70 24.73 -20.00
C GLU A 167 26.68 23.70 -18.86
N GLN A 168 25.61 22.92 -18.77
CA GLN A 168 25.45 21.87 -17.76
C GLN A 168 26.42 20.71 -18.00
N VAL A 169 26.72 20.36 -19.25
CA VAL A 169 27.78 19.39 -19.60
C VAL A 169 29.14 19.91 -19.17
N ARG A 170 29.47 21.18 -19.49
CA ARG A 170 30.71 21.82 -19.03
C ARG A 170 30.81 21.79 -17.51
N LYS A 171 29.76 22.13 -16.79
CA LYS A 171 29.76 22.10 -15.33
C LYS A 171 30.00 20.68 -14.77
N ARG A 172 29.44 19.65 -15.39
CA ARG A 172 29.58 18.25 -14.96
C ARG A 172 30.98 17.70 -15.17
N TYR A 173 31.59 17.97 -16.32
CA TYR A 173 32.90 17.45 -16.71
C TYR A 173 34.01 18.49 -16.57
N ASP A 174 33.87 19.40 -15.59
CA ASP A 174 34.87 20.39 -15.22
C ASP A 174 35.32 21.30 -16.39
N GLY A 175 34.49 21.56 -17.38
CA GLY A 175 34.73 22.52 -18.47
C GLY A 175 35.03 21.88 -19.83
N LEU A 176 34.88 20.56 -19.98
CA LEU A 176 34.92 19.91 -21.30
C LEU A 176 33.66 20.20 -22.11
N GLU A 177 33.82 20.28 -23.43
CA GLU A 177 32.74 20.38 -24.41
C GLU A 177 32.13 18.99 -24.70
N PRO A 178 30.84 18.91 -25.10
CA PRO A 178 30.18 17.67 -25.50
C PRO A 178 30.99 16.81 -26.50
N ALA A 179 31.57 17.44 -27.52
CA ALA A 179 32.38 16.75 -28.54
C ALA A 179 33.64 16.06 -27.98
N GLN A 180 34.11 16.46 -26.79
CA GLN A 180 35.30 15.89 -26.13
C GLN A 180 34.97 14.68 -25.24
N LEU A 181 33.68 14.34 -25.05
CA LEU A 181 33.30 13.24 -24.15
C LEU A 181 33.71 11.87 -24.70
N ALA A 182 33.64 11.65 -26.01
CA ALA A 182 34.16 10.43 -26.63
C ALA A 182 35.69 10.31 -26.45
N ASP A 183 36.42 11.43 -26.57
CA ASP A 183 37.87 11.46 -26.30
C ASP A 183 38.17 11.15 -24.81
N LEU A 184 37.33 11.63 -23.89
CA LEU A 184 37.43 11.34 -22.46
C LEU A 184 37.29 9.85 -22.19
N ARG A 185 36.32 9.18 -22.83
CA ARG A 185 36.15 7.72 -22.77
C ARG A 185 37.32 6.97 -23.41
N GLY A 186 37.85 7.47 -24.53
CA GLY A 186 39.05 6.90 -25.16
C GLY A 186 40.28 6.90 -24.24
N LEU A 187 40.42 7.90 -23.37
CA LEU A 187 41.54 8.01 -22.42
C LEU A 187 41.29 7.27 -21.11
N LYS A 188 40.11 7.43 -20.49
CA LYS A 188 39.79 6.86 -19.17
C LYS A 188 39.37 5.38 -19.26
N GLY A 189 38.76 4.99 -20.38
CA GLY A 189 38.00 3.76 -20.51
C GLY A 189 36.60 3.84 -19.88
N ASP A 190 35.84 2.76 -20.04
CA ASP A 190 34.56 2.54 -19.38
C ASP A 190 34.46 1.09 -18.89
N SER A 191 34.39 0.89 -17.58
CA SER A 191 34.24 -0.44 -16.98
C SER A 191 32.87 -1.07 -17.22
N SER A 192 31.83 -0.29 -17.51
CA SER A 192 30.46 -0.78 -17.74
C SER A 192 30.31 -1.49 -19.08
N ASP A 193 31.00 -0.96 -20.10
CA ASP A 193 31.04 -1.51 -21.46
C ASP A 193 32.32 -2.27 -21.78
N ASN A 194 33.16 -2.46 -20.76
CA ASN A 194 34.48 -3.07 -20.86
C ASN A 194 35.38 -2.37 -21.91
N ILE A 195 35.26 -1.05 -22.03
CA ILE A 195 36.12 -0.22 -22.89
C ILE A 195 37.43 0.03 -22.13
N PRO A 196 38.60 -0.42 -22.65
CA PRO A 196 39.81 -0.51 -21.85
C PRO A 196 40.51 0.84 -21.58
N GLY A 197 40.35 1.84 -22.46
CA GLY A 197 40.99 3.15 -22.32
C GLY A 197 42.51 3.09 -22.27
N VAL A 198 43.17 4.09 -21.67
CA VAL A 198 44.62 4.08 -21.41
C VAL A 198 44.89 3.71 -19.96
N ARG A 199 45.49 2.54 -19.72
CA ARG A 199 45.81 2.06 -18.37
C ARG A 199 46.76 3.04 -17.68
N GLY A 200 46.35 3.54 -16.52
CA GLY A 200 47.09 4.54 -15.73
C GLY A 200 46.60 5.98 -15.88
N ILE A 201 45.64 6.25 -16.78
CA ILE A 201 44.99 7.56 -16.91
C ILE A 201 43.55 7.47 -16.35
N GLY A 202 43.35 7.95 -15.13
CA GLY A 202 42.01 8.10 -14.56
C GLY A 202 41.30 9.37 -15.06
N GLU A 203 40.01 9.51 -14.71
CA GLU A 203 39.13 10.59 -15.15
C GLU A 203 39.72 12.00 -15.01
N LYS A 204 40.24 12.35 -13.82
CA LYS A 204 40.86 13.66 -13.57
C LYS A 204 42.08 13.92 -14.46
N GLY A 205 42.86 12.86 -14.74
CA GLY A 205 44.01 12.93 -15.64
C GLY A 205 43.58 13.19 -17.08
N ALA A 206 42.58 12.44 -17.56
CA ALA A 206 42.03 12.59 -18.90
C ALA A 206 41.40 13.98 -19.11
N ILE A 207 40.61 14.48 -18.15
CA ILE A 207 40.04 15.85 -18.20
C ILE A 207 41.13 16.91 -18.31
N THR A 208 42.20 16.80 -17.50
CA THR A 208 43.32 17.76 -17.53
C THR A 208 44.01 17.78 -18.90
N LEU A 209 44.23 16.59 -19.48
CA LEU A 209 44.85 16.46 -20.80
C LEU A 209 43.95 17.05 -21.90
N LEU A 210 42.64 16.77 -21.88
CA LEU A 210 41.72 17.28 -22.89
C LEU A 210 41.50 18.78 -22.79
N LYS A 211 41.55 19.37 -21.60
CA LYS A 211 41.59 20.84 -21.44
C LYS A 211 42.82 21.47 -22.07
N GLN A 212 43.98 20.83 -21.93
CA GLN A 212 45.24 21.36 -22.43
C GLN A 212 45.38 21.21 -23.95
N PHE A 213 44.97 20.06 -24.51
CA PHE A 213 45.23 19.70 -25.90
C PHE A 213 44.01 19.81 -26.82
N GLY A 214 42.80 19.90 -26.25
CA GLY A 214 41.54 20.06 -26.99
C GLY A 214 40.97 18.77 -27.57
N SER A 215 41.77 17.84 -28.11
CA SER A 215 41.27 16.55 -28.59
C SER A 215 42.28 15.43 -28.40
N LEU A 216 41.82 14.17 -28.49
CA LEU A 216 42.68 12.99 -28.40
C LEU A 216 43.76 13.00 -29.50
N ASP A 217 43.40 13.34 -30.74
CA ASP A 217 44.37 13.36 -31.84
C ASP A 217 45.46 14.43 -31.61
N LYS A 218 45.07 15.65 -31.18
CA LYS A 218 46.02 16.71 -30.83
C LYS A 218 46.94 16.32 -29.67
N LEU A 219 46.44 15.55 -28.70
CA LEU A 219 47.23 15.02 -27.60
C LEU A 219 48.25 13.97 -28.08
N LEU A 220 47.82 13.05 -28.94
CA LEU A 220 48.69 11.99 -29.50
C LEU A 220 49.73 12.54 -30.48
N ASP A 221 49.41 13.61 -31.21
CA ASP A 221 50.35 14.30 -32.09
C ASP A 221 51.38 15.15 -31.31
N ASN A 222 51.10 15.51 -30.05
CA ASN A 222 51.93 16.37 -29.22
C ASN A 222 52.28 15.76 -27.85
N ILE A 223 52.55 14.45 -27.80
CA ILE A 223 52.80 13.73 -26.54
C ILE A 223 53.94 14.36 -25.71
N GLU A 224 54.95 14.94 -26.34
CA GLU A 224 56.09 15.56 -25.65
C GLU A 224 55.69 16.74 -24.75
N ALA A 225 54.60 17.43 -25.06
CA ALA A 225 54.07 18.54 -24.27
C ALA A 225 53.17 18.06 -23.11
N ALA A 226 52.79 16.78 -23.07
CA ALA A 226 51.98 16.21 -22.00
C ALA A 226 52.84 15.99 -20.73
N PRO A 227 52.25 15.96 -19.52
CA PRO A 227 52.98 15.69 -18.28
C PRO A 227 53.82 14.40 -18.37
N LYS A 228 55.09 14.45 -17.94
CA LYS A 228 56.07 13.33 -18.05
C LYS A 228 55.53 11.96 -17.61
N ARG A 229 54.67 11.93 -16.58
CA ARG A 229 54.04 10.69 -16.07
C ARG A 229 53.11 9.98 -17.05
N TYR A 230 52.54 10.70 -18.03
CA TYR A 230 51.59 10.17 -19.01
C TYR A 230 52.20 9.90 -20.38
N GLN A 231 53.36 10.47 -20.69
CA GLN A 231 53.99 10.37 -22.01
C GLN A 231 54.27 8.93 -22.42
N HIS A 232 54.84 8.13 -21.52
CA HIS A 232 55.13 6.71 -21.77
C HIS A 232 53.84 5.91 -22.01
N LEU A 233 52.82 6.13 -21.17
CA LEU A 233 51.52 5.45 -21.29
C LEU A 233 50.82 5.77 -22.61
N LEU A 234 50.85 7.04 -23.02
CA LEU A 234 50.24 7.49 -24.27
C LEU A 234 50.98 6.97 -25.51
N ARG A 235 52.32 6.84 -25.47
CA ARG A 235 53.08 6.26 -26.59
C ARG A 235 52.81 4.77 -26.77
N GLU A 236 52.75 4.02 -25.68
CA GLU A 236 52.57 2.56 -25.73
C GLU A 236 51.12 2.14 -26.01
N GLN A 237 50.14 2.97 -25.63
CA GLN A 237 48.71 2.66 -25.72
C GLN A 237 47.95 3.61 -26.67
N ALA A 238 48.63 4.27 -27.60
CA ALA A 238 48.02 5.24 -28.54
C ALA A 238 46.90 4.60 -29.39
N ASP A 239 47.16 3.42 -29.95
CA ASP A 239 46.19 2.70 -30.78
C ASP A 239 44.99 2.20 -29.96
N GLN A 240 45.23 1.80 -28.71
CA GLN A 240 44.18 1.42 -27.77
C GLN A 240 43.29 2.61 -27.40
N ALA A 241 43.86 3.80 -27.22
CA ALA A 241 43.10 5.03 -26.98
C ALA A 241 42.21 5.39 -28.17
N ARG A 242 42.74 5.30 -29.39
CA ARG A 242 41.99 5.55 -30.64
C ARG A 242 40.86 4.55 -30.84
N SER A 243 41.12 3.27 -30.61
CA SER A 243 40.11 2.20 -30.67
C SER A 243 39.03 2.37 -29.60
N SER A 244 39.42 2.68 -28.36
CA SER A 244 38.49 2.94 -27.24
C SER A 244 37.61 4.15 -27.51
N ARG A 245 38.16 5.22 -28.11
CA ARG A 245 37.37 6.37 -28.57
C ARG A 245 36.36 5.95 -29.62
N HIS A 246 36.78 5.19 -30.63
CA HIS A 246 35.91 4.77 -31.71
C HIS A 246 34.73 3.93 -31.22
N LEU A 247 34.97 3.03 -30.26
CA LEU A 247 33.91 2.25 -29.59
C LEU A 247 32.94 3.16 -28.81
N ALA A 248 33.42 4.21 -28.16
CA ALA A 248 32.60 5.13 -27.36
C ALA A 248 31.91 6.26 -28.16
N THR A 249 32.30 6.49 -29.42
CA THR A 249 31.67 7.50 -30.27
C THR A 249 30.31 7.01 -30.76
N ILE A 250 29.28 7.84 -30.57
CA ILE A 250 27.95 7.61 -31.13
C ILE A 250 27.96 7.94 -32.62
N VAL A 251 27.49 7.00 -33.43
CA VAL A 251 27.35 7.17 -34.88
C VAL A 251 26.14 8.06 -35.17
N THR A 252 26.29 9.04 -36.06
CA THR A 252 25.21 9.99 -36.39
C THR A 252 24.69 9.85 -37.83
N ASP A 253 25.11 8.82 -38.56
CA ASP A 253 24.72 8.49 -39.93
C ASP A 253 24.27 7.01 -40.11
N ALA A 254 23.72 6.40 -39.06
CA ALA A 254 23.04 5.11 -39.15
C ALA A 254 21.92 5.14 -40.22
N PRO A 255 21.62 3.99 -40.88
CA PRO A 255 20.68 3.90 -42.00
C PRO A 255 19.21 3.98 -41.56
N VAL A 256 18.81 5.13 -41.01
CA VAL A 256 17.44 5.45 -40.56
C VAL A 256 16.98 6.78 -41.13
N GLN A 257 15.67 6.93 -41.37
CA GLN A 257 15.09 8.17 -41.91
C GLN A 257 13.98 8.69 -41.00
N LEU A 258 14.15 9.89 -40.44
CA LEU A 258 13.17 10.55 -39.60
C LEU A 258 11.95 10.99 -40.43
N ASP A 259 10.76 10.58 -39.96
CA ASP A 259 9.46 10.94 -40.53
C ASP A 259 8.67 11.73 -39.49
N LEU A 260 8.76 13.06 -39.54
CA LEU A 260 8.10 13.95 -38.59
C LEU A 260 6.58 13.80 -38.60
N ALA A 261 5.97 13.43 -39.73
CA ALA A 261 4.51 13.27 -39.80
C ALA A 261 4.03 12.10 -38.93
N LYS A 262 4.80 11.01 -38.87
CA LYS A 262 4.53 9.85 -38.01
C LYS A 262 4.90 10.09 -36.54
N CYS A 263 5.79 11.03 -36.26
CA CYS A 263 6.22 11.33 -34.90
C CYS A 263 5.25 12.27 -34.16
N ARG A 264 4.19 12.77 -34.78
CA ARG A 264 3.33 13.81 -34.20
C ARG A 264 2.58 13.30 -32.96
N LEU A 265 2.72 14.02 -31.84
CA LEU A 265 2.07 13.66 -30.58
C LEU A 265 0.55 13.89 -30.64
N GLY A 266 -0.23 13.00 -30.03
CA GLY A 266 -1.67 13.16 -29.81
C GLY A 266 -2.58 12.50 -30.87
N VAL A 267 -2.02 11.79 -31.84
CA VAL A 267 -2.80 11.01 -32.83
C VAL A 267 -2.78 9.54 -32.42
N TYR A 268 -3.66 9.14 -31.49
CA TYR A 268 -3.76 7.75 -31.04
C TYR A 268 -5.20 7.36 -30.66
N ASP A 269 -5.49 6.06 -30.66
CA ASP A 269 -6.77 5.53 -30.15
C ASP A 269 -6.74 5.49 -28.63
N ARG A 270 -7.40 6.47 -28.00
CA ARG A 270 -7.49 6.55 -26.55
C ARG A 270 -8.18 5.34 -25.94
N ALA A 271 -9.20 4.77 -26.58
CA ALA A 271 -9.89 3.60 -26.05
C ALA A 271 -8.97 2.38 -26.00
N ALA A 272 -8.15 2.18 -27.04
CA ALA A 272 -7.14 1.12 -27.06
C ALA A 272 -6.08 1.29 -25.96
N VAL A 273 -5.59 2.52 -25.73
CA VAL A 273 -4.66 2.83 -24.64
C VAL A 273 -5.29 2.56 -23.29
N MET A 274 -6.54 2.98 -23.08
CA MET A 274 -7.27 2.76 -21.82
C MET A 274 -7.48 1.27 -21.55
N ALA A 275 -7.83 0.47 -22.57
CA ALA A 275 -7.95 -0.97 -22.45
C ALA A 275 -6.62 -1.64 -22.07
N LEU A 276 -5.50 -1.20 -22.64
CA LEU A 276 -4.17 -1.71 -22.29
C LEU A 276 -3.79 -1.33 -20.85
N LEU A 277 -4.04 -0.09 -20.43
CA LEU A 277 -3.78 0.34 -19.05
C LEU A 277 -4.67 -0.40 -18.04
N GLN A 278 -5.89 -0.75 -18.41
CA GLN A 278 -6.76 -1.62 -17.60
C GLN A 278 -6.20 -3.04 -17.49
N GLU A 279 -5.73 -3.63 -18.59
CA GLU A 279 -5.12 -4.96 -18.60
C GLU A 279 -3.84 -5.02 -17.75
N LEU A 280 -3.01 -3.97 -17.84
CA LEU A 280 -1.79 -3.82 -17.04
C LEU A 280 -2.04 -3.38 -15.59
N GLU A 281 -3.30 -3.07 -15.26
CA GLU A 281 -3.73 -2.59 -13.95
C GLU A 281 -3.05 -1.28 -13.50
N PHE A 282 -2.84 -0.38 -14.46
CA PHE A 282 -2.33 0.98 -14.25
C PHE A 282 -3.49 1.96 -14.03
N GLY A 283 -4.00 1.99 -12.78
CA GLY A 283 -5.30 2.58 -12.44
C GLY A 283 -5.31 4.06 -12.12
N VAL A 284 -6.42 4.51 -11.52
CA VAL A 284 -6.68 5.91 -11.14
C VAL A 284 -5.61 6.41 -10.18
N SER A 285 -5.23 5.57 -9.21
CA SER A 285 -4.22 5.85 -8.19
C SER A 285 -2.81 6.10 -8.75
N SER A 286 -2.50 5.68 -9.99
CA SER A 286 -1.18 5.86 -10.60
C SER A 286 -0.92 7.27 -11.13
N ASN A 287 -1.97 8.09 -11.29
CA ASN A 287 -1.95 9.36 -12.00
C ASN A 287 -1.44 9.29 -13.47
N LEU A 288 -1.19 8.09 -14.03
CA LEU A 288 -0.68 7.93 -15.40
C LEU A 288 -1.72 8.36 -16.43
N ILE A 289 -2.98 7.98 -16.22
CA ILE A 289 -4.10 8.31 -17.13
C ILE A 289 -4.26 9.83 -17.26
N LYS A 290 -4.09 10.60 -16.17
CA LYS A 290 -4.15 12.07 -16.17
C LYS A 290 -3.00 12.73 -16.95
N LYS A 291 -1.90 12.01 -17.17
CA LYS A 291 -0.72 12.47 -17.94
C LYS A 291 -0.75 12.06 -19.41
N LEU A 292 -1.79 11.35 -19.86
CA LEU A 292 -1.91 10.99 -21.28
C LEU A 292 -2.00 12.26 -22.15
N PRO A 293 -1.30 12.30 -23.30
CA PRO A 293 -1.38 13.44 -24.21
C PRO A 293 -2.82 13.67 -24.70
N SER A 294 -3.24 14.93 -24.83
CA SER A 294 -4.56 15.25 -25.40
C SER A 294 -4.68 14.72 -26.84
N VAL A 295 -5.82 14.14 -27.18
CA VAL A 295 -6.08 13.65 -28.54
C VAL A 295 -6.33 14.83 -29.47
N VAL A 296 -5.50 14.97 -30.51
CA VAL A 296 -5.72 15.93 -31.59
C VAL A 296 -6.56 15.22 -32.65
N GLN A 297 -7.85 15.56 -32.76
CA GLN A 297 -8.66 15.10 -33.89
C GLN A 297 -8.02 15.62 -35.17
N ALA A 298 -7.53 14.70 -36.02
CA ALA A 298 -7.07 15.06 -37.36
C ALA A 298 -8.28 15.65 -38.11
N ALA A 299 -8.25 16.95 -38.36
CA ALA A 299 -9.23 17.61 -39.21
C ALA A 299 -9.17 16.97 -40.60
N THR A 300 -10.12 16.07 -40.89
CA THR A 300 -10.37 15.58 -42.24
C THR A 300 -10.95 16.74 -43.05
N VAL A 301 -10.07 17.45 -43.76
CA VAL A 301 -10.45 18.27 -44.91
C VAL A 301 -10.86 17.30 -46.01
N ALA A 302 -12.13 16.89 -46.00
CA ALA A 302 -12.79 16.27 -47.14
C ALA A 302 -13.86 17.25 -47.63
N THR A 303 -13.48 18.06 -48.61
CA THR A 303 -14.43 18.73 -49.50
C THR A 303 -15.30 17.68 -50.16
N LEU A 304 -16.60 17.68 -49.83
CA LEU A 304 -17.62 16.99 -50.61
C LEU A 304 -18.53 18.05 -51.27
N PRO A 305 -18.80 17.96 -52.58
CA PRO A 305 -19.71 18.87 -53.27
C PRO A 305 -21.16 18.64 -52.85
N ALA A 306 -21.93 19.72 -52.89
CA ALA A 306 -23.38 19.72 -52.77
C ALA A 306 -24.02 19.06 -54.01
N ASP A 307 -24.86 18.03 -53.79
CA ASP A 307 -26.19 17.88 -54.40
C ASP A 307 -26.92 16.62 -53.89
N LEU A 308 -28.23 16.77 -53.72
CA LEU A 308 -29.30 15.96 -53.05
C LEU A 308 -29.65 14.61 -53.78
N PRO A 309 -30.65 13.74 -53.37
CA PRO A 309 -31.75 13.88 -52.40
C PRO A 309 -32.12 12.64 -51.52
N THR A 310 -33.19 12.82 -50.71
CA THR A 310 -33.81 11.98 -49.66
C THR A 310 -34.72 10.81 -50.10
N ALA A 311 -34.66 9.69 -49.31
CA ALA A 311 -35.69 8.67 -48.94
C ALA A 311 -36.24 7.69 -50.03
N PRO A 312 -36.85 6.51 -49.70
CA PRO A 312 -37.43 6.02 -48.43
C PRO A 312 -37.22 4.51 -48.05
N GLN A 313 -37.91 4.11 -46.97
CA GLN A 313 -37.98 2.81 -46.25
C GLN A 313 -38.34 1.55 -47.09
N GLY A 314 -37.90 0.36 -46.64
CA GLY A 314 -38.38 -0.94 -47.14
C GLY A 314 -37.71 -2.20 -46.55
N SER A 315 -38.23 -2.66 -45.41
CA SER A 315 -38.35 -4.05 -44.88
C SER A 315 -37.52 -5.24 -45.41
N VAL A 316 -36.90 -5.94 -44.44
CA VAL A 316 -37.00 -7.39 -44.13
C VAL A 316 -36.59 -8.41 -45.21
N GLN A 317 -35.41 -9.04 -45.05
CA GLN A 317 -35.21 -10.49 -44.90
C GLN A 317 -33.72 -10.86 -44.99
N LEU A 318 -33.04 -11.07 -43.85
CA LEU A 318 -32.03 -12.13 -43.66
C LEU A 318 -31.60 -12.23 -42.18
N ALA A 319 -32.57 -12.43 -41.27
CA ALA A 319 -32.31 -12.89 -39.91
C ALA A 319 -32.73 -14.36 -39.83
N LEU A 320 -31.79 -15.29 -40.00
CA LEU A 320 -32.04 -16.72 -39.73
C LEU A 320 -30.79 -17.54 -39.33
N PHE A 321 -29.62 -16.93 -39.13
CA PHE A 321 -28.46 -17.59 -38.52
C PHE A 321 -27.59 -16.58 -37.74
N ALA A 322 -27.98 -16.26 -36.51
CA ALA A 322 -27.09 -15.63 -35.53
C ALA A 322 -27.47 -16.16 -34.14
N ASN A 323 -26.65 -17.09 -33.65
CA ASN A 323 -26.72 -17.61 -32.29
C ASN A 323 -26.48 -16.47 -31.29
N GLU A 324 -27.29 -16.44 -30.24
CA GLU A 324 -27.17 -15.57 -29.08
C GLU A 324 -25.86 -15.84 -28.33
N SER A 325 -24.86 -15.00 -28.61
CA SER A 325 -23.79 -14.71 -27.66
C SER A 325 -24.06 -13.31 -27.13
N ALA A 326 -24.54 -13.23 -25.88
CA ALA A 326 -24.74 -11.98 -25.17
C ALA A 326 -23.46 -11.13 -25.24
N SER A 327 -23.51 -10.09 -26.05
CA SER A 327 -22.46 -9.08 -26.09
C SER A 327 -22.57 -8.24 -24.82
N PRO A 328 -21.48 -7.98 -24.07
CA PRO A 328 -21.55 -7.15 -22.89
C PRO A 328 -21.97 -5.75 -23.33
N THR A 329 -23.11 -5.29 -22.81
CA THR A 329 -23.58 -3.92 -22.98
C THR A 329 -22.50 -3.01 -22.41
N MET A 330 -21.85 -2.21 -23.26
CA MET A 330 -20.94 -1.18 -22.78
C MET A 330 -21.75 -0.23 -21.89
N VAL A 331 -21.40 -0.15 -20.61
CA VAL A 331 -22.01 0.78 -19.67
C VAL A 331 -21.61 2.17 -20.13
N SER A 332 -22.54 2.92 -20.73
CA SER A 332 -22.28 4.32 -21.10
C SER A 332 -22.11 5.11 -19.80
N SER A 333 -21.12 6.01 -19.73
CA SER A 333 -20.98 6.91 -18.59
C SER A 333 -22.26 7.75 -18.47
N VAL A 334 -23.08 7.50 -17.46
CA VAL A 334 -24.31 8.24 -17.21
C VAL A 334 -23.96 9.58 -16.56
N THR A 335 -24.24 10.68 -17.25
CA THR A 335 -23.74 12.03 -16.91
C THR A 335 -24.82 13.02 -16.43
N SER A 336 -26.02 12.59 -16.05
CA SER A 336 -27.06 13.51 -15.52
C SER A 336 -27.49 13.13 -14.11
N ALA A 337 -26.80 13.69 -13.11
CA ALA A 337 -27.26 13.68 -11.73
C ALA A 337 -28.52 14.56 -11.57
N GLN A 338 -29.57 14.01 -10.98
CA GLN A 338 -30.77 14.79 -10.63
C GLN A 338 -30.56 15.48 -9.28
N ILE A 339 -30.58 16.81 -9.25
CA ILE A 339 -30.33 17.58 -8.04
C ILE A 339 -31.67 17.91 -7.37
N VAL A 340 -31.87 17.43 -6.15
CA VAL A 340 -33.14 17.53 -5.42
C VAL A 340 -33.08 18.74 -4.48
N ARG A 341 -33.62 19.88 -4.92
CA ARG A 341 -33.49 21.17 -4.23
C ARG A 341 -34.80 21.74 -3.72
N ASP A 342 -35.92 21.13 -4.08
CA ASP A 342 -37.26 21.59 -3.73
C ASP A 342 -38.14 20.46 -3.15
N PRO A 343 -39.19 20.79 -2.38
CA PRO A 343 -40.03 19.79 -1.72
C PRO A 343 -40.78 18.86 -2.68
N GLN A 344 -41.10 19.30 -3.90
CA GLN A 344 -41.79 18.48 -4.87
C GLN A 344 -40.85 17.39 -5.40
N ALA A 345 -39.63 17.76 -5.79
CA ALA A 345 -38.60 16.82 -6.21
C ALA A 345 -38.26 15.80 -5.11
N LEU A 346 -38.23 16.23 -3.84
CA LEU A 346 -38.02 15.33 -2.70
C LEU A 346 -39.17 14.32 -2.54
N ALA A 347 -40.41 14.78 -2.68
CA ALA A 347 -41.58 13.90 -2.61
C ALA A 347 -41.60 12.87 -3.76
N GLU A 348 -41.25 13.29 -4.97
CA GLU A 348 -41.11 12.41 -6.13
C GLU A 348 -40.01 11.37 -5.90
N LEU A 349 -38.84 11.78 -5.41
CA LEU A 349 -37.74 10.86 -5.05
C LEU A 349 -38.20 9.82 -4.02
N VAL A 350 -38.88 10.23 -2.95
CA VAL A 350 -39.40 9.30 -1.92
C VAL A 350 -40.34 8.25 -2.52
N GLN A 351 -41.22 8.65 -3.45
CA GLN A 351 -42.10 7.70 -4.12
C GLN A 351 -41.31 6.69 -4.96
N ARG A 352 -40.29 7.14 -5.70
CA ARG A 352 -39.45 6.27 -6.52
C ARG A 352 -38.64 5.29 -5.67
N LEU A 353 -38.06 5.76 -4.56
CA LEU A 353 -37.35 4.90 -3.60
C LEU A 353 -38.25 3.82 -2.99
N ARG A 354 -39.51 4.13 -2.68
CA ARG A 354 -40.48 3.15 -2.16
C ARG A 354 -40.86 2.08 -3.19
N ALA A 355 -40.92 2.45 -4.46
CA ALA A 355 -41.25 1.53 -5.55
C ALA A 355 -40.05 0.69 -6.01
N ALA A 356 -38.83 1.10 -5.64
CA ALA A 356 -37.60 0.42 -6.02
C ALA A 356 -37.43 -0.92 -5.28
N PRO A 357 -36.77 -1.91 -5.89
CA PRO A 357 -36.39 -3.16 -5.21
C PRO A 357 -35.30 -2.95 -4.14
N GLY A 358 -34.66 -1.78 -4.11
CA GLY A 358 -33.59 -1.37 -3.21
C GLY A 358 -32.88 -0.14 -3.81
N PHE A 359 -31.99 0.49 -3.05
CA PHE A 359 -31.23 1.64 -3.53
C PHE A 359 -29.82 1.67 -2.97
N ALA A 360 -28.88 2.20 -3.75
CA ALA A 360 -27.56 2.54 -3.26
C ALA A 360 -27.55 3.95 -2.68
N PHE A 361 -26.73 4.18 -1.66
CA PHE A 361 -26.57 5.49 -1.04
C PHE A 361 -25.10 5.78 -0.71
N ASP A 362 -24.81 7.07 -0.60
CA ASP A 362 -23.50 7.61 -0.22
C ASP A 362 -23.70 8.98 0.46
N THR A 363 -22.79 9.37 1.34
CA THR A 363 -22.87 10.64 2.09
C THR A 363 -21.66 11.53 1.87
N GLU A 364 -21.92 12.79 1.57
CA GLU A 364 -20.88 13.80 1.41
C GLU A 364 -20.77 14.65 2.68
N CYS A 365 -19.54 14.85 3.15
CA CYS A 365 -19.28 15.34 4.50
C CYS A 365 -18.13 16.34 4.59
N THR A 366 -18.04 17.06 5.72
CA THR A 366 -16.95 18.02 5.97
C THR A 366 -15.63 17.40 6.45
N SER A 367 -15.64 16.13 6.90
CA SER A 367 -14.50 15.44 7.50
C SER A 367 -14.49 13.94 7.17
N LEU A 368 -13.30 13.34 7.19
CA LEU A 368 -13.06 11.89 7.06
C LEU A 368 -13.35 11.11 8.35
N GLN A 369 -13.61 11.79 9.48
CA GLN A 369 -14.09 11.15 10.70
C GLN A 369 -15.61 11.31 10.77
N ALA A 370 -16.36 10.21 10.64
CA ALA A 370 -17.81 10.22 10.61
C ALA A 370 -18.42 10.81 11.89
N VAL A 371 -18.04 10.27 13.05
CA VAL A 371 -18.48 10.81 14.35
C VAL A 371 -17.89 12.19 14.56
N GLY A 372 -18.74 13.22 14.50
CA GLY A 372 -18.30 14.61 14.58
C GLY A 372 -18.49 15.38 13.27
N SER A 373 -18.57 14.68 12.13
CA SER A 373 -18.74 15.30 10.81
C SER A 373 -20.09 16.01 10.65
N HIS A 374 -20.13 16.97 9.72
CA HIS A 374 -21.36 17.61 9.26
C HIS A 374 -21.74 17.04 7.89
N LEU A 375 -23.00 16.63 7.76
CA LEU A 375 -23.58 16.16 6.50
C LEU A 375 -23.75 17.35 5.54
N VAL A 376 -23.22 17.20 4.33
CA VAL A 376 -23.29 18.19 3.25
C VAL A 376 -24.32 17.78 2.19
N GLY A 377 -24.43 16.49 1.90
CA GLY A 377 -25.41 15.95 0.97
C GLY A 377 -25.56 14.43 1.03
N ILE A 378 -26.66 13.94 0.49
CA ILE A 378 -26.95 12.49 0.35
C ILE A 378 -27.08 12.17 -1.13
N ALA A 379 -26.28 11.23 -1.62
CA ALA A 379 -26.43 10.68 -2.96
C ALA A 379 -27.18 9.35 -2.92
N LEU A 380 -28.02 9.12 -3.93
CA LEU A 380 -28.89 7.96 -4.02
C LEU A 380 -28.94 7.45 -5.46
N ALA A 381 -28.95 6.12 -5.65
CA ALA A 381 -29.12 5.53 -6.98
C ALA A 381 -30.07 4.32 -6.92
N ILE A 382 -31.03 4.31 -7.85
CA ILE A 382 -32.05 3.26 -7.95
C ILE A 382 -31.81 2.37 -9.18
N ALA A 383 -31.31 2.96 -10.26
CA ALA A 383 -31.05 2.32 -11.54
C ALA A 383 -29.95 3.08 -12.31
N PRO A 384 -29.37 2.53 -13.40
CA PRO A 384 -28.28 3.15 -14.14
C PRO A 384 -28.49 4.62 -14.52
N ASN A 385 -29.71 5.00 -14.89
CA ASN A 385 -30.08 6.37 -15.30
C ASN A 385 -30.85 7.13 -14.21
N ASP A 386 -30.82 6.66 -12.96
CA ASP A 386 -31.69 7.15 -11.90
C ASP A 386 -30.89 7.39 -10.61
N ALA A 387 -29.99 8.37 -10.70
CA ALA A 387 -29.13 8.82 -9.61
C ALA A 387 -29.43 10.28 -9.22
N TYR A 388 -29.43 10.52 -7.91
CA TYR A 388 -29.88 11.75 -7.28
C TYR A 388 -28.82 12.27 -6.32
N TYR A 389 -28.79 13.59 -6.16
CA TYR A 389 -28.06 14.26 -5.10
C TYR A 389 -28.97 15.22 -4.35
N VAL A 390 -29.05 15.06 -3.03
CA VAL A 390 -29.83 15.89 -2.12
C VAL A 390 -28.87 16.78 -1.33
N PRO A 391 -28.59 18.02 -1.77
CA PRO A 391 -27.76 18.95 -1.01
C PRO A 391 -28.50 19.45 0.25
N VAL A 392 -27.80 19.52 1.38
CA VAL A 392 -28.34 19.97 2.68
C VAL A 392 -27.38 20.85 3.50
N GLY A 393 -26.11 20.93 3.11
CA GLY A 393 -25.08 21.60 3.91
C GLY A 393 -23.94 22.22 3.10
N HIS A 394 -24.19 22.59 1.83
CA HIS A 394 -23.26 23.43 1.09
C HIS A 394 -23.28 24.86 1.63
N GLU A 395 -22.14 25.56 1.50
CA GLU A 395 -21.98 26.95 1.91
C GLU A 395 -22.75 27.91 1.00
N GLU A 396 -22.89 27.57 -0.29
CA GLU A 396 -23.59 28.35 -1.31
C GLU A 396 -24.49 27.46 -2.17
N GLY A 397 -25.59 28.03 -2.67
CA GLY A 397 -26.55 27.38 -3.57
C GLY A 397 -27.91 27.10 -2.92
N GLU A 398 -28.91 26.84 -3.77
CA GLU A 398 -30.26 26.46 -3.33
C GLU A 398 -30.29 25.00 -2.85
N GLN A 399 -30.74 24.78 -1.62
CA GLN A 399 -30.78 23.48 -0.97
C GLN A 399 -31.95 23.35 0.01
N LEU A 400 -32.33 22.11 0.31
CA LEU A 400 -33.44 21.82 1.21
C LEU A 400 -33.01 21.95 2.68
N PRO A 401 -33.92 22.36 3.59
CA PRO A 401 -33.66 22.29 5.01
C PRO A 401 -33.38 20.85 5.44
N LEU A 402 -32.29 20.63 6.19
CA LEU A 402 -31.89 19.29 6.66
C LEU A 402 -33.04 18.56 7.40
N ALA A 403 -33.82 19.28 8.21
CA ALA A 403 -34.94 18.71 8.95
C ALA A 403 -36.01 18.08 8.04
N ASP A 404 -36.31 18.71 6.90
CA ASP A 404 -37.30 18.22 5.95
C ASP A 404 -36.79 16.97 5.22
N VAL A 405 -35.50 16.96 4.87
CA VAL A 405 -34.85 15.78 4.26
C VAL A 405 -34.81 14.61 5.23
N VAL A 406 -34.46 14.85 6.51
CA VAL A 406 -34.48 13.83 7.56
C VAL A 406 -35.89 13.26 7.77
N ALA A 407 -36.91 14.11 7.82
CA ALA A 407 -38.29 13.67 7.96
C ALA A 407 -38.78 12.83 6.77
N ALA A 408 -38.36 13.18 5.55
CA ALA A 408 -38.76 12.49 4.33
C ALA A 408 -38.02 11.17 4.09
N LEU A 409 -36.70 11.16 4.26
CA LEU A 409 -35.84 10.00 3.95
C LEU A 409 -35.65 9.07 5.14
N GLY A 410 -35.69 9.58 6.38
CA GLY A 410 -35.48 8.81 7.61
C GLY A 410 -36.30 7.52 7.69
N PRO A 411 -37.63 7.54 7.44
CA PRO A 411 -38.45 6.34 7.45
C PRO A 411 -38.04 5.28 6.42
N LEU A 412 -37.49 5.68 5.26
CA LEU A 412 -37.04 4.74 4.23
C LEU A 412 -35.73 4.06 4.63
N PHE A 413 -34.78 4.83 5.17
CA PHE A 413 -33.53 4.29 5.69
C PHE A 413 -33.77 3.33 6.86
N ALA A 414 -34.73 3.64 7.74
CA ALA A 414 -35.06 2.84 8.92
C ALA A 414 -35.88 1.56 8.62
N ASP A 415 -36.44 1.40 7.42
CA ASP A 415 -37.23 0.21 7.06
C ASP A 415 -36.34 -0.97 6.68
N PRO A 416 -36.24 -2.05 7.48
CA PRO A 416 -35.37 -3.19 7.17
C PRO A 416 -35.80 -3.97 5.91
N ASN A 417 -37.01 -3.78 5.40
CA ASN A 417 -37.52 -4.47 4.22
C ASN A 417 -37.10 -3.82 2.90
N ILE A 418 -36.61 -2.58 2.94
CA ILE A 418 -36.06 -1.89 1.77
C ILE A 418 -34.55 -2.14 1.77
N PRO A 419 -34.00 -2.93 0.82
CA PRO A 419 -32.57 -3.19 0.75
C PRO A 419 -31.77 -1.91 0.47
N LYS A 420 -30.70 -1.69 1.25
CA LYS A 420 -29.72 -0.63 0.96
C LYS A 420 -28.38 -1.20 0.57
N PHE A 421 -27.73 -0.50 -0.35
CA PHE A 421 -26.38 -0.82 -0.82
C PHE A 421 -25.46 0.37 -0.59
N ALA A 422 -24.24 0.12 -0.14
CA ALA A 422 -23.29 1.20 0.11
C ALA A 422 -21.86 0.74 -0.19
N HIS A 423 -20.94 1.69 -0.24
CA HIS A 423 -19.51 1.45 -0.28
C HIS A 423 -18.92 2.03 1.00
N ASN A 424 -18.42 1.19 1.92
CA ASN A 424 -18.03 1.62 3.26
C ASN A 424 -19.22 2.15 4.10
N ALA A 425 -20.31 1.38 4.10
CA ALA A 425 -21.60 1.69 4.71
C ALA A 425 -21.52 2.14 6.17
N LYS A 426 -20.51 1.66 6.91
CA LYS A 426 -20.28 2.03 8.32
C LYS A 426 -20.13 3.55 8.47
N PHE A 427 -19.34 4.18 7.59
CA PHE A 427 -19.11 5.63 7.61
C PHE A 427 -20.41 6.38 7.37
N ASP A 428 -21.15 6.02 6.32
CA ASP A 428 -22.41 6.68 5.96
C ASP A 428 -23.47 6.50 7.04
N ALA A 429 -23.58 5.31 7.62
CA ALA A 429 -24.52 5.02 8.70
C ALA A 429 -24.21 5.86 9.95
N GLU A 430 -22.94 6.03 10.31
CA GLU A 430 -22.52 6.88 11.44
C GLU A 430 -22.85 8.36 11.20
N VAL A 431 -22.62 8.88 9.98
CA VAL A 431 -22.96 10.26 9.61
C VAL A 431 -24.47 10.47 9.66
N LEU A 432 -25.25 9.57 9.05
CA LEU A 432 -26.71 9.63 9.03
C LEU A 432 -27.31 9.55 10.44
N ALA A 433 -26.75 8.70 11.32
CA ALA A 433 -27.16 8.62 12.71
C ALA A 433 -26.94 9.96 13.44
N GLY A 434 -25.86 10.67 13.11
CA GLY A 434 -25.56 12.00 13.66
C GLY A 434 -26.58 13.09 13.34
N VAL A 435 -27.40 12.91 12.30
CA VAL A 435 -28.52 13.80 11.93
C VAL A 435 -29.90 13.20 12.25
N GLY A 436 -29.95 12.03 12.90
CA GLY A 436 -31.19 11.38 13.32
C GLY A 436 -31.77 10.36 12.33
N ILE A 437 -31.04 9.99 11.28
CA ILE A 437 -31.44 8.94 10.34
C ILE A 437 -30.78 7.61 10.76
N GLN A 438 -31.60 6.60 11.06
CA GLN A 438 -31.11 5.25 11.35
C GLN A 438 -31.14 4.40 10.08
N VAL A 439 -30.03 3.75 9.76
CA VAL A 439 -29.94 2.84 8.60
C VAL A 439 -30.24 1.42 9.06
N ALA A 440 -31.25 0.80 8.47
CA ALA A 440 -31.59 -0.61 8.66
C ALA A 440 -31.77 -1.27 7.29
N GLY A 441 -31.64 -2.61 7.22
CA GLY A 441 -31.78 -3.34 5.96
C GLY A 441 -30.60 -3.13 5.01
N LEU A 442 -29.39 -2.91 5.55
CA LEU A 442 -28.17 -2.94 4.76
C LEU A 442 -28.01 -4.34 4.16
N ALA A 443 -28.11 -4.43 2.84
CA ALA A 443 -28.15 -5.69 2.12
C ALA A 443 -26.82 -5.99 1.39
N PHE A 444 -25.99 -4.97 1.17
CA PHE A 444 -24.68 -5.15 0.56
C PHE A 444 -23.74 -3.96 0.83
N ASP A 445 -22.51 -4.25 1.23
CA ASP A 445 -21.36 -3.35 1.21
C ASP A 445 -20.35 -3.81 0.16
N THR A 446 -20.08 -2.96 -0.82
CA THR A 446 -19.19 -3.29 -1.95
C THR A 446 -17.70 -3.27 -1.58
N MET A 447 -17.28 -2.47 -0.59
CA MET A 447 -15.90 -2.41 -0.13
C MET A 447 -15.52 -3.72 0.59
N ILE A 448 -16.39 -4.20 1.49
CA ILE A 448 -16.20 -5.46 2.20
C ILE A 448 -16.22 -6.64 1.24
N ALA A 449 -17.18 -6.67 0.30
CA ALA A 449 -17.26 -7.71 -0.72
C ALA A 449 -15.98 -7.76 -1.58
N ALA A 450 -15.49 -6.60 -2.03
CA ALA A 450 -14.26 -6.50 -2.80
C ALA A 450 -13.05 -7.00 -2.00
N ALA A 451 -12.91 -6.62 -0.73
CA ALA A 451 -11.82 -7.07 0.12
C ALA A 451 -11.81 -8.60 0.30
N MET A 452 -12.98 -9.21 0.53
CA MET A 452 -13.11 -10.67 0.65
C MET A 452 -12.77 -11.42 -0.65
N LEU A 453 -13.05 -10.80 -1.80
CA LEU A 453 -12.69 -11.32 -3.12
C LEU A 453 -11.22 -11.05 -3.50
N GLY A 454 -10.43 -10.40 -2.64
CA GLY A 454 -9.03 -10.05 -2.93
C GLY A 454 -8.89 -8.95 -3.98
N LYS A 455 -9.88 -8.05 -4.10
CA LYS A 455 -9.89 -6.94 -5.05
C LYS A 455 -9.48 -5.62 -4.40
N ARG A 456 -9.29 -4.60 -5.24
CA ARG A 456 -9.08 -3.21 -4.83
C ARG A 456 -10.28 -2.73 -4.02
N GLN A 457 -10.02 -1.96 -2.96
CA GLN A 457 -11.05 -1.59 -2.00
C GLN A 457 -11.62 -0.19 -2.25
N GLY A 458 -10.88 0.73 -2.86
CA GLY A 458 -11.38 2.09 -3.14
C GLY A 458 -12.38 2.11 -4.30
N LEU A 459 -13.53 2.76 -4.10
CA LEU A 459 -14.65 2.81 -5.05
C LEU A 459 -14.25 3.14 -6.49
N LYS A 460 -13.44 4.19 -6.69
CA LYS A 460 -13.09 4.71 -8.02
C LYS A 460 -12.29 3.69 -8.84
N ASP A 461 -11.24 3.13 -8.23
CA ASP A 461 -10.43 2.07 -8.86
C ASP A 461 -11.27 0.81 -9.05
N LEU A 462 -12.01 0.38 -8.02
CA LEU A 462 -12.85 -0.81 -8.07
C LEU A 462 -13.89 -0.73 -9.21
N ALA A 463 -14.60 0.40 -9.33
CA ALA A 463 -15.56 0.66 -10.41
C ALA A 463 -14.87 0.64 -11.78
N PHE A 464 -13.73 1.33 -11.92
CA PHE A 464 -12.99 1.39 -13.18
C PHE A 464 -12.63 -0.01 -13.71
N TYR A 465 -12.15 -0.91 -12.84
CA TYR A 465 -11.74 -2.25 -13.22
C TYR A 465 -12.90 -3.24 -13.36
N GLU A 466 -13.80 -3.31 -12.39
CA GLU A 466 -14.85 -4.34 -12.37
C GLU A 466 -16.00 -4.00 -13.32
N LEU A 467 -16.33 -2.71 -13.49
CA LEU A 467 -17.34 -2.26 -14.44
C LEU A 467 -16.76 -1.97 -15.83
N LYS A 468 -15.43 -2.02 -15.99
CA LYS A 468 -14.70 -1.74 -17.23
C LYS A 468 -15.08 -0.38 -17.81
N LEU A 469 -15.09 0.65 -16.97
CA LEU A 469 -15.46 1.99 -17.38
C LEU A 469 -14.50 2.51 -18.46
N PRO A 470 -14.98 3.23 -19.48
CA PRO A 470 -14.10 3.74 -20.55
C PRO A 470 -13.11 4.79 -20.04
N GLU A 471 -13.48 5.54 -19.01
CA GLU A 471 -12.65 6.55 -18.34
C GLU A 471 -12.70 6.35 -16.82
N PRO A 472 -11.64 6.73 -16.10
CA PRO A 472 -11.63 6.66 -14.66
C PRO A 472 -12.64 7.66 -14.06
N PRO A 473 -13.35 7.28 -12.99
CA PRO A 473 -14.23 8.21 -12.29
C PRO A 473 -13.48 9.42 -11.71
N THR A 474 -14.15 10.57 -11.63
CA THR A 474 -13.62 11.79 -10.98
C THR A 474 -13.20 11.50 -9.54
N THR A 475 -11.99 11.93 -9.16
CA THR A 475 -11.47 11.73 -7.81
C THR A 475 -11.85 12.88 -6.90
N ILE A 476 -11.97 12.63 -5.59
CA ILE A 476 -12.29 13.66 -4.61
C ILE A 476 -11.29 14.84 -4.66
N GLU A 477 -10.01 14.55 -4.90
CA GLU A 477 -8.96 15.55 -5.00
C GLU A 477 -9.11 16.50 -6.19
N ASP A 478 -9.83 16.08 -7.24
CA ASP A 478 -10.15 16.96 -8.38
C ASP A 478 -11.20 18.02 -7.99
N LEU A 479 -12.01 17.75 -6.96
CA LEU A 479 -13.02 18.68 -6.44
C LEU A 479 -12.47 19.56 -5.32
N ILE A 480 -11.81 18.95 -4.34
CA ILE A 480 -11.40 19.65 -3.11
C ILE A 480 -9.92 20.00 -3.04
N GLY A 481 -9.10 19.55 -4.00
CA GLY A 481 -7.65 19.76 -3.97
C GLY A 481 -6.91 18.82 -3.00
N ARG A 482 -5.66 19.17 -2.68
CA ARG A 482 -4.76 18.35 -1.84
C ARG A 482 -3.98 19.19 -0.82
N GLY A 483 -3.61 18.55 0.29
CA GLY A 483 -2.70 19.11 1.30
C GLY A 483 -3.28 20.33 2.00
N SER A 484 -2.42 21.31 2.34
CA SER A 484 -2.87 22.51 3.08
C SER A 484 -3.81 23.43 2.31
N LYS A 485 -3.99 23.22 0.99
CA LYS A 485 -4.93 23.96 0.14
C LYS A 485 -6.25 23.20 -0.08
N GLN A 486 -6.42 22.05 0.54
CA GLN A 486 -7.63 21.26 0.42
C GLN A 486 -8.82 22.02 1.05
N ILE A 487 -9.91 22.17 0.30
CA ILE A 487 -11.15 22.77 0.79
C ILE A 487 -12.07 21.71 1.41
N SER A 488 -13.09 22.13 2.15
CA SER A 488 -14.16 21.23 2.58
C SER A 488 -15.10 20.92 1.42
N PHE A 489 -15.78 19.77 1.45
CA PHE A 489 -16.82 19.45 0.47
C PHE A 489 -17.98 20.47 0.51
N ALA A 490 -18.26 21.06 1.67
CA ALA A 490 -19.26 22.12 1.83
C ALA A 490 -18.98 23.36 0.96
N ALA A 491 -17.71 23.64 0.64
CA ALA A 491 -17.30 24.75 -0.20
C ALA A 491 -17.33 24.43 -1.72
N VAL A 492 -17.61 23.17 -2.10
CA VAL A 492 -17.73 22.77 -3.51
C VAL A 492 -19.09 23.23 -4.04
N PRO A 493 -19.16 23.88 -5.22
CA PRO A 493 -20.45 24.23 -5.83
C PRO A 493 -21.32 22.99 -6.08
N ILE A 494 -22.63 23.08 -5.80
CA ILE A 494 -23.58 21.96 -5.90
C ILE A 494 -23.56 21.34 -7.31
N GLU A 495 -23.43 22.15 -8.35
CA GLU A 495 -23.39 21.71 -9.75
C GLU A 495 -22.16 20.84 -10.07
N GLN A 496 -21.07 21.00 -9.31
CA GLN A 496 -19.86 20.17 -9.44
C GLN A 496 -19.90 18.95 -8.50
N ALA A 497 -20.48 19.12 -7.30
CA ALA A 497 -20.63 18.05 -6.32
C ALA A 497 -21.61 16.97 -6.79
N ALA A 498 -22.75 17.37 -7.37
CA ALA A 498 -23.82 16.44 -7.70
C ALA A 498 -23.43 15.33 -8.69
N PRO A 499 -22.73 15.61 -9.82
CA PRO A 499 -22.25 14.55 -10.71
C PRO A 499 -21.27 13.58 -10.05
N TYR A 500 -20.44 14.07 -9.13
CA TYR A 500 -19.49 13.25 -8.39
C TYR A 500 -20.20 12.30 -7.42
N ALA A 501 -21.04 12.85 -6.55
CA ALA A 501 -21.72 12.07 -5.51
C ALA A 501 -22.73 11.08 -6.11
N ALA A 502 -23.50 11.52 -7.13
CA ALA A 502 -24.42 10.64 -7.85
C ALA A 502 -23.69 9.49 -8.58
N ALA A 503 -22.49 9.74 -9.11
CA ALA A 503 -21.68 8.69 -9.72
C ALA A 503 -21.22 7.67 -8.68
N ASP A 504 -20.93 8.07 -7.43
CA ASP A 504 -20.52 7.14 -6.38
C ASP A 504 -21.65 6.24 -5.90
N ALA A 505 -22.85 6.78 -5.69
CA ALA A 505 -24.04 5.97 -5.44
C ALA A 505 -24.33 5.02 -6.63
N LEU A 506 -24.22 5.51 -7.86
CA LEU A 506 -24.45 4.70 -9.06
C LEU A 506 -23.43 3.56 -9.22
N HIS A 507 -22.12 3.86 -9.13
CA HIS A 507 -21.07 2.85 -9.22
C HIS A 507 -21.24 1.79 -8.14
N THR A 508 -21.63 2.19 -6.93
CA THR A 508 -21.94 1.27 -5.83
C THR A 508 -23.08 0.32 -6.18
N LEU A 509 -24.16 0.82 -6.79
CA LEU A 509 -25.27 -0.01 -7.25
C LEU A 509 -24.82 -1.04 -8.29
N LEU A 510 -24.08 -0.61 -9.31
CA LEU A 510 -23.59 -1.49 -10.39
C LEU A 510 -22.57 -2.53 -9.88
N LEU A 511 -21.68 -2.11 -8.97
CA LEU A 511 -20.72 -3.00 -8.33
C LEU A 511 -21.42 -4.03 -7.45
N THR A 512 -22.54 -3.68 -6.81
CA THR A 512 -23.30 -4.62 -6.00
C THR A 512 -23.74 -5.83 -6.80
N GLU A 513 -24.30 -5.63 -8.01
CA GLU A 513 -24.69 -6.75 -8.88
C GLU A 513 -23.49 -7.59 -9.31
N THR A 514 -22.41 -6.93 -9.72
CA THR A 514 -21.17 -7.56 -10.21
C THR A 514 -20.50 -8.40 -9.13
N LEU A 515 -20.27 -7.82 -7.95
CA LEU A 515 -19.55 -8.46 -6.84
C LEU A 515 -20.41 -9.53 -6.16
N ARG A 516 -21.73 -9.34 -6.08
CA ARG A 516 -22.64 -10.37 -5.58
C ARG A 516 -22.56 -11.63 -6.44
N GLY A 517 -22.56 -11.49 -7.78
CA GLY A 517 -22.39 -12.62 -8.69
C GLY A 517 -21.08 -13.38 -8.43
N GLN A 518 -19.98 -12.65 -8.21
CA GLN A 518 -18.68 -13.23 -7.93
C GLN A 518 -18.60 -13.91 -6.56
N LEU A 519 -19.13 -13.30 -5.49
CA LEU A 519 -19.21 -13.93 -4.16
C LEU A 519 -19.99 -15.25 -4.21
N THR A 520 -21.05 -15.31 -5.01
CA THR A 520 -21.90 -16.52 -5.11
C THR A 520 -21.17 -17.73 -5.71
N THR A 521 -20.02 -17.53 -6.37
CA THR A 521 -19.19 -18.64 -6.87
C THR A 521 -18.47 -19.43 -5.78
N ASP A 522 -18.30 -18.85 -4.59
CA ASP A 522 -17.75 -19.51 -3.41
C ASP A 522 -18.77 -19.46 -2.26
N THR A 523 -19.44 -20.59 -2.04
CA THR A 523 -20.47 -20.73 -1.01
C THR A 523 -19.95 -20.39 0.39
N ALA A 524 -18.71 -20.77 0.73
CA ALA A 524 -18.16 -20.53 2.07
C ALA A 524 -17.87 -19.04 2.27
N LEU A 525 -17.26 -18.40 1.27
CA LEU A 525 -16.98 -16.95 1.30
C LEU A 525 -18.27 -16.12 1.33
N ARG A 526 -19.28 -16.52 0.55
CA ARG A 526 -20.62 -15.92 0.55
C ARG A 526 -21.26 -16.02 1.92
N ASP A 527 -21.23 -17.20 2.53
CA ASP A 527 -21.83 -17.42 3.84
C ASP A 527 -21.11 -16.61 4.92
N LEU A 528 -19.78 -16.53 4.86
CA LEU A 528 -18.98 -15.67 5.75
C LEU A 528 -19.36 -14.19 5.59
N TYR A 529 -19.55 -13.71 4.35
CA TYR A 529 -19.95 -12.33 4.07
C TYR A 529 -21.30 -11.99 4.71
N TYR A 530 -22.36 -12.76 4.41
CA TYR A 530 -23.71 -12.44 4.88
C TYR A 530 -23.96 -12.78 6.35
N ARG A 531 -23.25 -13.78 6.91
CA ARG A 531 -23.45 -14.17 8.31
C ARG A 531 -22.58 -13.40 9.28
N VAL A 532 -21.46 -12.85 8.82
CA VAL A 532 -20.45 -12.25 9.70
C VAL A 532 -20.13 -10.83 9.29
N GLU A 533 -19.56 -10.60 8.10
CA GLU A 533 -18.98 -9.29 7.78
C GLU A 533 -20.04 -8.20 7.57
N LEU A 534 -21.13 -8.51 6.87
CA LEU A 534 -22.21 -7.55 6.63
C LEU A 534 -22.94 -7.17 7.93
N PRO A 535 -23.41 -8.12 8.79
CA PRO A 535 -24.04 -7.76 10.07
C PRO A 535 -23.09 -7.10 11.07
N LEU A 536 -21.78 -7.35 10.96
CA LEU A 536 -20.78 -6.72 11.82
C LEU A 536 -20.71 -5.20 11.61
N ILE A 537 -21.15 -4.69 10.45
CA ILE A 537 -21.21 -3.24 10.20
C ILE A 537 -22.11 -2.56 11.24
N ASP A 538 -23.32 -3.07 11.46
CA ASP A 538 -24.25 -2.53 12.46
C ASP A 538 -23.68 -2.55 13.88
N VAL A 539 -22.95 -3.63 14.22
CA VAL A 539 -22.30 -3.77 15.52
C VAL A 539 -21.22 -2.70 15.70
N LEU A 540 -20.37 -2.51 14.70
CA LEU A 540 -19.29 -1.52 14.75
C LEU A 540 -19.84 -0.09 14.75
N THR A 541 -20.83 0.22 13.92
CA THR A 541 -21.50 1.53 13.92
C THR A 541 -22.03 1.86 15.33
N ASP A 542 -22.72 0.93 15.99
CA ASP A 542 -23.20 1.14 17.36
C ASP A 542 -22.06 1.35 18.37
N MET A 543 -21.00 0.54 18.30
CA MET A 543 -19.84 0.63 19.19
C MET A 543 -19.13 1.99 19.02
N GLU A 544 -18.89 2.40 17.77
CA GLU A 544 -18.20 3.64 17.44
C GLU A 544 -19.03 4.87 17.80
N LEU A 545 -20.35 4.85 17.58
CA LEU A 545 -21.26 5.91 18.02
C LEU A 545 -21.36 6.01 19.54
N THR A 546 -21.28 4.88 20.26
CA THR A 546 -21.32 4.86 21.73
C THR A 546 -20.03 5.46 22.32
N GLY A 547 -18.86 5.04 21.82
CA GLY A 547 -17.56 5.49 22.30
C GLY A 547 -17.26 5.13 23.77
N ILE A 548 -16.10 5.52 24.27
CA ILE A 548 -15.65 5.24 25.65
C ILE A 548 -15.38 6.53 26.43
N LEU A 549 -15.72 6.55 27.72
CA LEU A 549 -15.53 7.70 28.60
C LEU A 549 -14.10 7.75 29.16
N LEU A 550 -13.60 8.97 29.36
CA LEU A 550 -12.26 9.25 29.84
C LEU A 550 -12.29 10.12 31.09
N ASP A 551 -11.53 9.75 32.11
CA ASP A 551 -11.28 10.58 33.29
C ASP A 551 -10.19 11.62 32.99
N HIS A 552 -10.65 12.84 32.67
CA HIS A 552 -9.78 13.97 32.35
C HIS A 552 -8.97 14.48 33.54
N GLU A 553 -9.51 14.37 34.76
CA GLU A 553 -8.83 14.88 35.95
C GLU A 553 -7.69 13.94 36.31
N TYR A 554 -7.96 12.64 36.34
CA TYR A 554 -6.95 11.63 36.61
C TYR A 554 -5.82 11.64 35.57
N LEU A 555 -6.11 11.77 34.27
CA LEU A 555 -5.06 11.91 33.25
C LEU A 555 -4.20 13.14 33.45
N ARG A 556 -4.79 14.26 33.87
CA ARG A 556 -4.05 15.50 34.13
C ARG A 556 -3.07 15.31 35.29
N GLU A 557 -3.49 14.63 36.35
CA GLU A 557 -2.63 14.30 37.49
C GLU A 557 -1.53 13.31 37.11
N LEU A 558 -1.87 12.25 36.35
CA LEU A 558 -0.91 11.30 35.80
C LEU A 558 0.13 12.00 34.92
N GLY A 559 -0.29 12.96 34.10
CA GLY A 559 0.59 13.78 33.27
C GLY A 559 1.59 14.61 34.07
N LYS A 560 1.20 15.15 35.23
CA LYS A 560 2.12 15.83 36.16
C LYS A 560 3.14 14.85 36.76
N ARG A 561 2.68 13.67 37.22
CA ARG A 561 3.56 12.62 37.76
C ARG A 561 4.60 12.18 36.73
N PHE A 562 4.18 11.94 35.48
CA PHE A 562 5.09 11.52 34.41
C PHE A 562 6.05 12.64 34.03
N ALA A 563 5.60 13.89 33.95
CA ALA A 563 6.48 15.03 33.67
C ALA A 563 7.57 15.17 34.73
N GLN A 564 7.23 15.02 36.01
CA GLN A 564 8.20 15.03 37.11
C GLN A 564 9.21 13.88 36.96
N ARG A 565 8.74 12.65 36.72
CA ARG A 565 9.63 11.49 36.56
C ARG A 565 10.55 11.60 35.35
N ILE A 566 10.05 12.15 34.25
CA ILE A 566 10.84 12.43 33.04
C ILE A 566 11.94 13.46 33.38
N ALA A 567 11.65 14.50 34.16
CA ALA A 567 12.64 15.48 34.58
C ALA A 567 13.72 14.86 35.47
N GLU A 568 13.34 14.04 36.46
CA GLU A 568 14.27 13.30 37.32
C GLU A 568 15.20 12.37 36.51
N LEU A 569 14.63 11.58 35.59
CA LEU A 569 15.41 10.70 34.71
C LEU A 569 16.33 11.51 33.79
N THR A 570 15.89 12.67 33.31
CA THR A 570 16.71 13.57 32.49
C THR A 570 17.97 14.00 33.24
N GLU A 571 17.81 14.46 34.48
CA GLU A 571 18.93 14.87 35.34
C GLU A 571 19.87 13.69 35.64
N GLN A 572 19.31 12.51 35.93
CA GLN A 572 20.08 11.29 36.19
C GLN A 572 20.88 10.84 34.96
N ILE A 573 20.30 10.93 33.76
CA ILE A 573 20.96 10.60 32.50
C ILE A 573 22.08 11.60 32.22
N TYR A 574 21.84 12.91 32.40
CA TYR A 574 22.88 13.93 32.20
C TYR A 574 24.05 13.78 33.16
N ALA A 575 23.77 13.45 34.43
CA ALA A 575 24.81 13.18 35.42
C ALA A 575 25.68 11.97 35.02
N LYS A 576 25.06 10.89 34.52
CA LYS A 576 25.78 9.69 34.06
C LYS A 576 26.50 9.89 32.72
N ALA A 577 25.97 10.74 31.84
CA ALA A 577 26.53 11.03 30.51
C ALA A 577 27.66 12.07 30.51
N GLY A 578 27.90 12.75 31.64
CA GLY A 578 28.89 13.82 31.74
C GLY A 578 28.47 15.14 31.09
N GLY A 579 27.16 15.39 30.95
CA GLY A 579 26.63 16.65 30.43
C GLY A 579 25.28 16.51 29.71
N PRO A 580 24.64 17.65 29.36
CA PRO A 580 23.37 17.66 28.65
C PRO A 580 23.53 17.26 27.18
N PHE A 581 22.54 16.53 26.67
CA PHE A 581 22.41 16.18 25.26
C PHE A 581 20.94 15.85 24.95
N ASN A 582 20.58 15.73 23.68
CA ASN A 582 19.25 15.31 23.29
C ASN A 582 19.09 13.78 23.40
N ILE A 583 18.45 13.33 24.48
CA ILE A 583 18.19 11.90 24.78
C ILE A 583 17.35 11.21 23.69
N ASN A 584 16.51 11.97 22.97
CA ASN A 584 15.69 11.46 21.87
C ASN A 584 16.48 11.36 20.54
N SER A 585 17.66 11.98 20.43
CA SER A 585 18.51 11.90 19.24
C SER A 585 19.37 10.64 19.25
N GLY A 586 19.08 9.69 18.34
CA GLY A 586 19.87 8.46 18.21
C GLY A 586 21.34 8.70 17.88
N GLN A 587 21.67 9.80 17.20
CA GLN A 587 23.05 10.17 16.88
C GLN A 587 23.82 10.64 18.12
N GLN A 588 23.23 11.55 18.90
CA GLN A 588 23.87 12.01 20.14
C GLN A 588 23.94 10.90 21.19
N LEU A 589 22.94 10.01 21.21
CA LEU A 589 22.99 8.83 22.06
C LEU A 589 24.11 7.86 21.67
N ASN A 590 24.39 7.70 20.37
CA ASN A 590 25.53 6.93 19.86
C ASN A 590 26.85 7.49 20.39
N GLU A 591 27.04 8.81 20.25
CA GLU A 591 28.23 9.52 20.74
C GLU A 591 28.42 9.33 22.26
N VAL A 592 27.34 9.50 23.03
CA VAL A 592 27.40 9.35 24.50
C VAL A 592 27.71 7.92 24.90
N LEU A 593 27.01 6.92 24.38
CA LEU A 593 27.17 5.53 24.80
C LEU A 593 28.51 4.94 24.34
N PHE A 594 28.90 5.14 23.08
CA PHE A 594 30.04 4.43 22.51
C PHE A 594 31.33 5.23 22.49
N GLU A 595 31.27 6.57 22.41
CA GLU A 595 32.47 7.41 22.40
C GLU A 595 32.79 7.95 23.80
N ARG A 596 31.84 8.61 24.47
CA ARG A 596 32.10 9.24 25.78
C ARG A 596 32.21 8.22 26.91
N LEU A 597 31.28 7.28 26.99
CA LEU A 597 31.30 6.21 28.00
C LEU A 597 32.21 5.04 27.61
N GLY A 598 32.69 5.01 26.36
CA GLY A 598 33.64 4.01 25.88
C GLY A 598 33.07 2.58 25.82
N ILE A 599 31.75 2.41 25.73
CA ILE A 599 31.14 1.09 25.56
C ILE A 599 31.56 0.56 24.19
N ASN A 600 32.27 -0.57 24.15
CA ASN A 600 32.69 -1.14 22.88
C ASN A 600 31.52 -1.84 22.18
N PRO A 601 31.08 -1.37 21.00
CA PRO A 601 29.92 -1.93 20.30
C PRO A 601 30.11 -3.39 19.87
N ARG A 602 31.37 -3.83 19.70
CA ARG A 602 31.69 -5.20 19.28
C ARG A 602 31.38 -6.23 20.35
N ASP A 603 31.42 -5.85 21.62
CA ASP A 603 31.16 -6.74 22.76
C ASP A 603 29.70 -7.21 22.77
N TYR A 604 28.82 -6.47 22.09
CA TYR A 604 27.37 -6.75 21.95
C TYR A 604 26.97 -7.09 20.51
N GLY A 605 27.95 -7.45 19.65
CA GLY A 605 27.69 -7.86 18.27
C GLY A 605 27.06 -6.78 17.38
N LEU A 606 27.15 -5.50 17.75
CA LEU A 606 26.50 -4.42 17.00
C LEU A 606 27.25 -4.12 15.70
N SER A 607 26.51 -4.13 14.59
CA SER A 607 27.02 -3.73 13.27
C SER A 607 26.76 -2.24 12.99
N LYS A 608 27.63 -1.62 12.18
CA LYS A 608 27.44 -0.23 11.75
C LYS A 608 26.31 -0.13 10.74
N LEU A 609 25.44 0.86 10.95
CA LEU A 609 24.39 1.26 10.04
C LEU A 609 24.97 2.01 8.83
N LYS A 610 24.23 2.00 7.71
CA LYS A 610 24.57 2.75 6.50
C LYS A 610 24.74 4.27 6.74
N SER A 611 24.13 4.79 7.80
CA SER A 611 24.18 6.21 8.21
C SER A 611 25.39 6.59 9.06
N GLY A 612 26.28 5.66 9.42
CA GLY A 612 27.55 5.97 10.09
C GLY A 612 27.60 5.81 11.62
N GLY A 613 26.59 5.20 12.26
CA GLY A 613 26.56 4.86 13.70
C GLY A 613 26.08 3.43 13.97
N TYR A 614 25.85 3.06 15.24
CA TYR A 614 25.30 1.75 15.64
C TYR A 614 23.80 1.80 15.91
N SER A 615 23.12 0.65 15.75
CA SER A 615 21.69 0.55 16.09
C SER A 615 21.47 0.62 17.60
N ILE A 616 20.61 1.53 18.07
CA ILE A 616 20.23 1.66 19.48
C ILE A 616 18.72 1.47 19.62
N THR A 617 18.26 0.24 19.33
CA THR A 617 16.88 -0.19 19.53
C THR A 617 16.57 -0.39 21.01
N ALA A 618 15.30 -0.58 21.35
CA ALA A 618 14.91 -0.95 22.71
C ALA A 618 15.59 -2.27 23.16
N GLU A 619 15.66 -3.28 22.27
CA GLU A 619 16.33 -4.56 22.53
C GLU A 619 17.82 -4.39 22.88
N VAL A 620 18.54 -3.56 22.12
CA VAL A 620 19.96 -3.27 22.40
C VAL A 620 20.12 -2.54 23.73
N LEU A 621 19.24 -1.58 24.02
CA LEU A 621 19.28 -0.89 25.32
C LEU A 621 18.91 -1.82 26.48
N GLU A 622 18.04 -2.81 26.28
CA GLU A 622 17.69 -3.80 27.30
C GLU A 622 18.89 -4.69 27.62
N GLU A 623 19.64 -5.12 26.60
CA GLU A 623 20.90 -5.86 26.79
C GLU A 623 21.93 -5.01 27.54
N LEU A 624 22.14 -3.76 27.11
CA LEU A 624 23.06 -2.84 27.76
C LEU A 624 22.64 -2.50 29.20
N SER A 625 21.34 -2.48 29.50
CA SER A 625 20.81 -2.12 30.83
C SER A 625 21.27 -3.07 31.94
N GLN A 626 21.67 -4.30 31.59
CA GLN A 626 22.18 -5.29 32.55
C GLN A 626 23.53 -4.88 33.17
N LEU A 627 24.30 -4.07 32.44
CA LEU A 627 25.66 -3.67 32.82
C LEU A 627 25.80 -2.15 32.98
N TYR A 628 24.98 -1.37 32.29
CA TYR A 628 25.06 0.09 32.26
C TYR A 628 23.75 0.71 32.74
N PRO A 629 23.72 1.27 33.97
CA PRO A 629 22.52 1.90 34.53
C PRO A 629 21.95 3.03 33.66
N ILE A 630 22.80 3.77 32.94
CA ILE A 630 22.34 4.81 32.02
C ILE A 630 21.40 4.27 30.93
N ALA A 631 21.62 3.04 30.44
CA ALA A 631 20.77 2.42 29.42
C ALA A 631 19.38 2.08 29.98
N ALA A 632 19.30 1.63 31.25
CA ALA A 632 18.03 1.44 31.95
C ALA A 632 17.24 2.75 32.08
N ASP A 633 17.91 3.84 32.47
CA ASP A 633 17.27 5.15 32.61
C ASP A 633 16.79 5.70 31.27
N ILE A 634 17.58 5.51 30.20
CA ILE A 634 17.19 5.92 28.83
C ILE A 634 15.95 5.14 28.36
N LEU A 635 15.87 3.83 28.65
CA LEU A 635 14.69 3.03 28.35
C LEU A 635 13.44 3.57 29.07
N ALA A 636 13.55 3.78 30.39
CA ALA A 636 12.46 4.32 31.20
C ALA A 636 12.04 5.71 30.70
N TYR A 637 12.99 6.60 30.38
CA TYR A 637 12.73 7.92 29.83
C TYR A 637 11.97 7.85 28.50
N ARG A 638 12.43 7.00 27.56
CA ARG A 638 11.78 6.84 26.24
C ARG A 638 10.39 6.27 26.38
N GLN A 639 10.21 5.28 27.25
CA GLN A 639 8.90 4.69 27.53
C GLN A 639 7.93 5.73 28.09
N LEU A 640 8.30 6.45 29.16
CA LEU A 640 7.45 7.47 29.77
C LEU A 640 7.14 8.62 28.82
N THR A 641 8.13 9.11 28.07
CA THR A 641 7.95 10.18 27.09
C THR A 641 6.97 9.76 26.00
N LYS A 642 7.10 8.53 25.49
CA LYS A 642 6.16 7.97 24.49
C LYS A 642 4.76 7.81 25.07
N LEU A 643 4.62 7.25 26.27
CA LEU A 643 3.32 7.07 26.92
C LEU A 643 2.62 8.41 27.17
N LYS A 644 3.37 9.42 27.63
CA LYS A 644 2.86 10.76 27.86
C LYS A 644 2.39 11.42 26.55
N SER A 645 3.22 11.43 25.51
CA SER A 645 2.88 12.08 24.24
C SER A 645 1.77 11.36 23.48
N THR A 646 1.78 10.02 23.49
CA THR A 646 0.84 9.20 22.71
C THR A 646 -0.53 9.09 23.37
N TYR A 647 -0.58 9.04 24.70
CA TYR A 647 -1.82 8.77 25.43
C TYR A 647 -2.25 9.94 26.31
N ILE A 648 -1.41 10.38 27.25
CA ILE A 648 -1.81 11.36 28.25
C ILE A 648 -2.12 12.73 27.63
N ASP A 649 -1.28 13.19 26.71
CA ASP A 649 -1.44 14.50 26.07
C ASP A 649 -2.42 14.46 24.89
N ALA A 650 -2.50 13.32 24.18
CA ALA A 650 -3.29 13.18 22.96
C ALA A 650 -4.75 12.76 23.21
N LEU A 651 -5.02 11.79 24.10
CA LEU A 651 -6.38 11.28 24.32
C LEU A 651 -7.39 12.36 24.72
N PRO A 652 -7.07 13.33 25.60
CA PRO A 652 -8.00 14.41 25.94
C PRO A 652 -8.40 15.28 24.74
N GLN A 653 -7.54 15.40 23.73
CA GLN A 653 -7.82 16.18 22.51
C GLN A 653 -8.73 15.42 21.53
N LEU A 654 -8.86 14.10 21.70
CA LEU A 654 -9.70 13.23 20.87
C LEU A 654 -11.10 13.03 21.44
N VAL A 655 -11.39 13.60 22.61
CA VAL A 655 -12.73 13.56 23.21
C VAL A 655 -13.66 14.43 22.37
N ASN A 656 -14.74 13.82 21.87
CA ASN A 656 -15.72 14.52 21.08
C ASN A 656 -16.52 15.46 22.00
N PRO A 657 -16.60 16.77 21.69
CA PRO A 657 -17.24 17.76 22.57
C PRO A 657 -18.76 17.58 22.67
N ARG A 658 -19.40 16.89 21.72
CA ARG A 658 -20.85 16.63 21.75
C ARG A 658 -21.23 15.49 22.68
N THR A 659 -20.40 14.45 22.76
CA THR A 659 -20.69 13.22 23.52
C THR A 659 -19.92 13.14 24.84
N GLY A 660 -18.80 13.87 24.95
CA GLY A 660 -17.86 13.73 26.07
C GLY A 660 -17.08 12.41 26.05
N ARG A 661 -17.06 11.68 24.93
CA ARG A 661 -16.47 10.35 24.79
C ARG A 661 -15.43 10.31 23.66
N ILE A 662 -14.55 9.32 23.71
CA ILE A 662 -13.62 8.99 22.63
C ILE A 662 -14.29 7.99 21.70
N HIS A 663 -14.24 8.26 20.40
CA HIS A 663 -14.81 7.41 19.36
C HIS A 663 -13.68 6.86 18.49
N THR A 664 -13.21 5.66 18.81
CA THR A 664 -12.24 4.95 17.96
C THR A 664 -12.92 4.48 16.69
N SER A 665 -12.19 4.39 15.59
CA SER A 665 -12.67 3.80 14.34
C SER A 665 -12.12 2.39 14.19
N TYR A 666 -13.00 1.41 13.99
CA TYR A 666 -12.64 0.04 13.65
C TYR A 666 -12.60 -0.17 12.14
N ASN A 667 -11.57 -0.87 11.66
CA ASN A 667 -11.45 -1.29 10.28
C ASN A 667 -11.60 -2.82 10.18
N GLN A 668 -12.64 -3.26 9.47
CA GLN A 668 -12.98 -4.68 9.29
C GLN A 668 -12.02 -5.44 8.36
N ILE A 669 -11.36 -4.73 7.44
CA ILE A 669 -10.55 -5.28 6.34
C ILE A 669 -9.08 -4.87 6.44
N GLY A 670 -8.67 -4.25 7.55
CA GLY A 670 -7.33 -3.70 7.73
C GLY A 670 -6.23 -4.74 7.97
N ALA A 671 -6.51 -5.78 8.77
CA ALA A 671 -5.52 -6.83 9.04
C ALA A 671 -5.62 -7.97 8.03
N ALA A 672 -4.49 -8.43 7.50
CA ALA A 672 -4.43 -9.55 6.56
C ALA A 672 -4.99 -10.88 7.13
N THR A 673 -5.06 -11.01 8.45
CA THR A 673 -5.64 -12.16 9.15
C THR A 673 -7.16 -12.05 9.34
N GLY A 674 -7.80 -10.95 8.97
CA GLY A 674 -9.23 -10.71 9.20
C GLY A 674 -9.57 -10.20 10.61
N ARG A 675 -8.58 -9.97 11.48
CA ARG A 675 -8.77 -9.27 12.76
C ARG A 675 -9.21 -7.81 12.51
N LEU A 676 -10.02 -7.27 13.42
CA LEU A 676 -10.29 -5.84 13.44
C LEU A 676 -9.01 -5.08 13.78
N SER A 677 -8.80 -3.92 13.16
CA SER A 677 -7.83 -2.93 13.64
C SER A 677 -8.58 -1.67 14.12
N SER A 678 -7.93 -0.88 14.97
CA SER A 678 -8.50 0.34 15.54
C SER A 678 -7.57 1.54 15.27
N ASN A 679 -8.14 2.70 14.96
CA ASN A 679 -7.43 3.94 14.70
C ASN A 679 -8.21 5.15 15.24
N ASN A 680 -7.51 6.29 15.40
CA ASN A 680 -8.07 7.57 15.83
C ASN A 680 -8.89 7.54 17.14
N PRO A 681 -8.35 7.05 18.28
CA PRO A 681 -7.02 6.47 18.51
C PRO A 681 -7.01 4.94 18.37
N ASN A 682 -5.81 4.35 18.28
CA ASN A 682 -5.67 2.89 18.32
C ASN A 682 -5.75 2.38 19.77
N LEU A 683 -6.95 1.95 20.18
CA LEU A 683 -7.21 1.46 21.53
C LEU A 683 -6.74 0.01 21.76
N GLN A 684 -6.40 -0.72 20.69
CA GLN A 684 -5.88 -2.09 20.82
C GLN A 684 -4.44 -2.12 21.35
N ASN A 685 -3.67 -1.06 21.15
CA ASN A 685 -2.24 -1.01 21.47
C ASN A 685 -1.92 -0.39 22.84
N ILE A 686 -2.92 -0.15 23.69
CA ILE A 686 -2.71 0.39 25.03
C ILE A 686 -1.96 -0.65 25.88
N PRO A 687 -0.74 -0.35 26.38
CA PRO A 687 0.08 -1.34 27.08
C PRO A 687 -0.60 -1.93 28.32
N VAL A 688 -0.53 -3.25 28.45
CA VAL A 688 -1.17 -4.06 29.52
C VAL A 688 -0.22 -4.47 30.64
N ARG A 689 1.07 -4.61 30.29
CA ARG A 689 2.05 -5.36 31.09
C ARG A 689 2.90 -4.49 32.00
N THR A 690 2.94 -3.18 31.73
CA THR A 690 3.74 -2.21 32.48
C THR A 690 2.82 -1.47 33.45
N GLU A 691 3.33 -1.11 34.62
CA GLU A 691 2.59 -0.35 35.64
C GLU A 691 2.08 0.98 35.06
N GLU A 692 2.91 1.67 34.28
CA GLU A 692 2.53 2.92 33.61
C GLU A 692 1.43 2.75 32.55
N GLY A 693 1.37 1.56 31.92
CA GLY A 693 0.34 1.24 30.94
C GLY A 693 -1.01 0.97 31.61
N ARG A 694 -0.98 0.29 32.74
CA ARG A 694 -2.12 0.05 33.63
C ARG A 694 -2.69 1.36 34.18
N GLU A 695 -1.82 2.28 34.60
CA GLU A 695 -2.24 3.63 35.01
C GLU A 695 -2.97 4.37 33.90
N ILE A 696 -2.60 4.20 32.61
CA ILE A 696 -3.34 4.78 31.48
C ILE A 696 -4.69 4.10 31.28
N ARG A 697 -4.75 2.76 31.41
CA ARG A 697 -6.02 2.01 31.31
C ARG A 697 -7.04 2.43 32.37
N ARG A 698 -6.58 2.73 33.60
CA ARG A 698 -7.41 3.26 34.68
C ARG A 698 -8.17 4.54 34.29
N ALA A 699 -7.63 5.35 33.38
CA ALA A 699 -8.31 6.56 32.92
C ALA A 699 -9.56 6.30 32.07
N PHE A 700 -9.72 5.08 31.53
CA PHE A 700 -10.93 4.69 30.82
C PHE A 700 -11.94 4.16 31.82
N VAL A 701 -13.03 4.89 32.00
CA VAL A 701 -14.01 4.67 33.07
C VAL A 701 -15.38 4.37 32.50
N ALA A 702 -16.19 3.60 33.22
CA ALA A 702 -17.60 3.44 32.89
C ALA A 702 -18.38 4.74 33.17
N ALA A 703 -19.48 4.94 32.46
CA ALA A 703 -20.41 6.02 32.73
C ALA A 703 -20.97 5.93 34.17
N PRO A 704 -21.40 7.06 34.77
CA PRO A 704 -22.04 7.02 36.09
C PRO A 704 -23.20 6.02 36.16
N GLY A 705 -23.23 5.20 37.21
CA GLY A 705 -24.23 4.12 37.39
C GLY A 705 -24.04 2.90 36.47
N HIS A 706 -22.91 2.82 35.76
CA HIS A 706 -22.55 1.70 34.90
C HIS A 706 -21.23 1.07 35.36
N ARG A 707 -20.98 -0.16 34.87
CA ARG A 707 -19.72 -0.87 35.01
C ARG A 707 -19.33 -1.53 33.71
N PHE A 708 -18.03 -1.75 33.55
CA PHE A 708 -17.52 -2.60 32.48
C PHE A 708 -17.77 -4.06 32.78
N VAL A 709 -18.09 -4.81 31.72
CA VAL A 709 -18.18 -6.27 31.67
C VAL A 709 -17.31 -6.72 30.51
N ALA A 710 -16.16 -7.31 30.82
CA ALA A 710 -15.22 -7.83 29.84
C ALA A 710 -15.32 -9.34 29.76
N ALA A 711 -15.25 -9.86 28.53
CA ALA A 711 -15.23 -11.29 28.25
C ALA A 711 -14.09 -11.62 27.29
N ASP A 712 -13.15 -12.45 27.73
CA ASP A 712 -11.94 -12.83 26.99
C ASP A 712 -11.93 -14.32 26.64
N TYR A 713 -11.63 -14.66 25.40
CA TYR A 713 -11.48 -16.05 25.00
C TYR A 713 -10.18 -16.65 25.53
N SER A 714 -10.31 -17.68 26.36
CA SER A 714 -9.19 -18.45 26.89
C SER A 714 -8.51 -19.30 25.81
N GLN A 715 -7.37 -18.82 25.33
CA GLN A 715 -6.46 -19.57 24.44
C GLN A 715 -7.12 -20.01 23.13
N ILE A 716 -7.94 -19.14 22.52
CA ILE A 716 -8.72 -19.47 21.31
C ILE A 716 -7.86 -20.02 20.17
N GLU A 717 -6.68 -19.44 19.92
CA GLU A 717 -5.79 -19.90 18.83
C GLU A 717 -5.34 -21.36 19.00
N LEU A 718 -5.08 -21.80 20.24
CA LEU A 718 -4.70 -23.20 20.50
C LEU A 718 -5.90 -24.15 20.39
N ARG A 719 -7.10 -23.70 20.76
CA ARG A 719 -8.33 -24.49 20.58
C ARG A 719 -8.68 -24.65 19.10
N VAL A 720 -8.49 -23.59 18.32
CA VAL A 720 -8.59 -23.61 16.86
C VAL A 720 -7.55 -24.56 16.28
N LEU A 721 -6.28 -24.47 16.71
CA LEU A 721 -5.23 -25.40 16.27
C LEU A 721 -5.60 -26.86 16.55
N ALA A 722 -6.11 -27.17 17.74
CA ALA A 722 -6.56 -28.52 18.08
C ALA A 722 -7.65 -29.01 17.12
N HIS A 723 -8.60 -28.13 16.76
CA HIS A 723 -9.67 -28.45 15.83
C HIS A 723 -9.17 -28.68 14.40
N ILE A 724 -8.36 -27.78 13.85
CA ILE A 724 -7.91 -27.86 12.44
C ILE A 724 -6.86 -28.95 12.22
N SER A 725 -6.02 -29.23 13.23
CA SER A 725 -4.98 -30.27 13.13
C SER A 725 -5.53 -31.67 13.42
N GLY A 726 -6.66 -31.76 14.13
CA GLY A 726 -7.22 -33.02 14.59
C GLY A 726 -6.26 -33.81 15.49
N ASP A 727 -5.36 -33.12 16.20
CA ASP A 727 -4.35 -33.76 17.03
C ASP A 727 -4.97 -34.31 18.32
N GLU A 728 -5.03 -35.64 18.44
CA GLU A 728 -5.67 -36.34 19.56
C GLU A 728 -5.06 -35.97 20.92
N ASN A 729 -3.73 -35.81 20.99
CA ASN A 729 -3.03 -35.49 22.22
C ASN A 729 -3.30 -34.05 22.68
N LEU A 730 -3.34 -33.10 21.74
CA LEU A 730 -3.70 -31.71 22.02
C LEU A 730 -5.18 -31.59 22.45
N ILE A 731 -6.08 -32.30 21.77
CA ILE A 731 -7.51 -32.36 22.12
C ILE A 731 -7.68 -32.94 23.53
N ALA A 732 -7.04 -34.08 23.82
CA ALA A 732 -7.09 -34.71 25.14
C ALA A 732 -6.53 -33.80 26.25
N ALA A 733 -5.43 -33.07 25.98
CA ALA A 733 -4.87 -32.12 26.92
C ALA A 733 -5.88 -31.03 27.33
N PHE A 734 -6.62 -30.48 26.37
CA PHE A 734 -7.67 -29.52 26.67
C PHE A 734 -8.87 -30.12 27.41
N GLN A 735 -9.32 -31.32 27.04
CA GLN A 735 -10.44 -32.00 27.69
C GLN A 735 -10.13 -32.36 29.16
N GLN A 736 -8.86 -32.62 29.47
CA GLN A 736 -8.38 -32.92 30.81
C GLN A 736 -7.97 -31.66 31.61
N GLY A 737 -8.05 -30.47 31.01
CA GLY A 737 -7.63 -29.21 31.65
C GLY A 737 -6.12 -29.11 31.91
N LEU A 738 -5.31 -29.85 31.15
CA LEU A 738 -3.86 -29.87 31.30
C LEU A 738 -3.20 -28.60 30.74
N ASP A 739 -2.24 -28.06 31.48
CA ASP A 739 -1.43 -26.93 31.02
C ASP A 739 -0.27 -27.42 30.15
N ILE A 740 -0.45 -27.32 28.83
CA ILE A 740 0.57 -27.72 27.85
C ILE A 740 1.91 -26.98 28.06
N HIS A 741 1.88 -25.72 28.52
CA HIS A 741 3.10 -24.93 28.71
C HIS A 741 3.85 -25.37 29.97
N ALA A 742 3.13 -25.71 31.03
CA ALA A 742 3.74 -26.29 32.23
C ALA A 742 4.34 -27.66 31.93
N ALA A 743 3.64 -28.50 31.16
CA ALA A 743 4.17 -29.80 30.73
C ALA A 743 5.44 -29.66 29.86
N THR A 744 5.47 -28.70 28.91
CA THR A 744 6.67 -28.42 28.12
C THR A 744 7.79 -27.83 28.97
N ALA A 745 7.48 -26.92 29.91
CA ALA A 745 8.47 -26.35 30.82
C ALA A 745 9.11 -27.41 31.72
N SER A 746 8.31 -28.32 32.28
CA SER A 746 8.78 -29.45 33.08
C SER A 746 9.84 -30.26 32.34
N ARG A 747 9.61 -30.56 31.06
CA ARG A 747 10.60 -31.27 30.22
C ARG A 747 11.81 -30.41 29.86
N LEU A 748 11.61 -29.14 29.54
CA LEU A 748 12.67 -28.23 29.10
C LEU A 748 13.66 -27.90 30.23
N PHE A 749 13.16 -27.81 31.47
CA PHE A 749 13.95 -27.46 32.66
C PHE A 749 14.23 -28.66 33.57
N GLY A 750 13.70 -29.85 33.27
CA GLY A 750 13.89 -31.07 34.07
C GLY A 750 13.27 -31.01 35.47
N VAL A 751 12.20 -30.23 35.65
CA VAL A 751 11.48 -30.04 36.93
C VAL A 751 10.12 -30.70 36.89
N ALA A 752 9.52 -31.05 38.04
CA ALA A 752 8.16 -31.59 38.06
C ALA A 752 7.11 -30.54 37.62
N PRO A 753 5.98 -30.91 36.99
CA PRO A 753 5.00 -29.95 36.46
C PRO A 753 4.44 -28.96 37.50
N ASP A 754 4.32 -29.39 38.75
CA ASP A 754 3.89 -28.59 39.91
C ASP A 754 4.97 -27.66 40.45
N GLN A 755 6.23 -27.86 40.05
CA GLN A 755 7.39 -27.05 40.44
C GLN A 755 7.80 -26.04 39.35
N VAL A 756 7.07 -26.00 38.23
CA VAL A 756 7.32 -25.04 37.15
C VAL A 756 7.02 -23.62 37.62
N ASP A 757 8.03 -22.77 37.64
CA ASP A 757 7.83 -21.36 37.98
C ASP A 757 7.21 -20.55 36.82
N LYS A 758 6.76 -19.31 37.12
CA LYS A 758 6.12 -18.44 36.12
C LYS A 758 7.04 -18.11 34.94
N ASN A 759 8.34 -17.97 35.16
CA ASN A 759 9.30 -17.63 34.11
C ASN A 759 9.59 -18.85 33.22
N GLN A 760 9.77 -20.03 33.80
CA GLN A 760 9.92 -21.29 33.08
C GLN A 760 8.70 -21.57 32.21
N ARG A 761 7.50 -21.40 32.76
CA ARG A 761 6.25 -21.49 31.99
C ARG A 761 6.19 -20.49 30.85
N ARG A 762 6.63 -19.25 31.08
CA ARG A 762 6.69 -18.19 30.04
C ARG A 762 7.64 -18.57 28.91
N VAL A 763 8.82 -19.09 29.22
CA VAL A 763 9.78 -19.56 28.21
C VAL A 763 9.19 -20.71 27.40
N ALA A 764 8.61 -21.71 28.06
CA ALA A 764 7.96 -22.84 27.39
C ALA A 764 6.79 -22.40 26.50
N LYS A 765 6.01 -21.40 26.93
CA LYS A 765 4.98 -20.76 26.10
C LYS A 765 5.57 -20.21 24.81
N THR A 766 6.67 -19.46 24.90
CA THR A 766 7.38 -18.94 23.72
C THR A 766 7.88 -20.06 22.80
N VAL A 767 8.35 -21.18 23.36
CA VAL A 767 8.75 -22.36 22.58
C VAL A 767 7.56 -22.96 21.86
N VAL A 768 6.50 -23.36 22.59
CA VAL A 768 5.32 -24.02 22.03
C VAL A 768 4.71 -23.17 20.91
N PHE A 769 4.47 -21.88 21.16
CA PHE A 769 3.95 -20.98 20.13
C PHE A 769 4.95 -20.78 18.99
N GLY A 770 6.24 -20.59 19.28
CA GLY A 770 7.27 -20.46 18.26
C GLY A 770 7.27 -21.64 17.29
N VAL A 771 7.25 -22.86 17.81
CA VAL A 771 7.28 -24.09 16.99
C VAL A 771 5.98 -24.29 16.23
N ILE A 772 4.83 -24.07 16.87
CA ILE A 772 3.52 -24.10 16.20
C ILE A 772 3.47 -23.12 15.02
N TYR A 773 4.08 -21.94 15.17
CA TYR A 773 4.13 -20.91 14.12
C TYR A 773 5.33 -21.04 13.18
N GLY A 774 5.95 -22.22 13.11
CA GLY A 774 6.97 -22.53 12.11
C GLY A 774 8.32 -21.88 12.33
N ILE A 775 8.70 -21.57 13.58
CA ILE A 775 10.08 -21.14 13.87
C ILE A 775 11.07 -22.25 13.51
N SER A 776 12.19 -21.87 12.90
CA SER A 776 13.26 -22.82 12.61
C SER A 776 14.08 -23.12 13.87
N ALA A 777 14.79 -24.24 13.88
CA ALA A 777 15.73 -24.57 14.96
C ALA A 777 16.77 -23.45 15.19
N PHE A 778 17.21 -22.78 14.11
CA PHE A 778 18.10 -21.62 14.21
C PHE A 778 17.42 -20.44 14.93
N GLY A 779 16.19 -20.09 14.53
CA GLY A 779 15.45 -19.00 15.17
C GLY A 779 15.10 -19.29 16.64
N LEU A 780 14.80 -20.54 16.97
CA LEU A 780 14.52 -20.97 18.34
C LEU A 780 15.78 -20.93 19.21
N ALA A 781 16.92 -21.42 18.69
CA ALA A 781 18.22 -21.36 19.37
C ALA A 781 18.60 -19.91 19.72
N GLN A 782 18.44 -18.99 18.77
CA GLN A 782 18.75 -17.58 18.97
C GLN A 782 17.84 -16.92 20.03
N ARG A 783 16.54 -17.22 20.04
CA ARG A 783 15.61 -16.64 21.03
C ARG A 783 15.80 -17.15 22.45
N LEU A 784 16.24 -18.40 22.59
CA LEU A 784 16.41 -19.04 23.89
C LEU A 784 17.85 -18.98 24.40
N GLY A 785 18.82 -18.60 23.57
CA GLY A 785 20.25 -18.65 23.90
C GLY A 785 20.75 -20.08 24.11
N ILE A 786 20.23 -21.05 23.35
CA ILE A 786 20.58 -22.47 23.47
C ILE A 786 21.27 -22.98 22.20
N GLU A 787 21.96 -24.12 22.31
CA GLU A 787 22.57 -24.80 21.17
C GLU A 787 21.56 -25.22 20.09
N ARG A 788 21.97 -25.14 18.83
CA ARG A 788 21.09 -25.42 17.67
C ARG A 788 20.55 -26.86 17.67
N ASP A 789 21.36 -27.82 18.11
CA ASP A 789 20.94 -29.22 18.16
C ASP A 789 19.92 -29.48 19.27
N LEU A 790 20.05 -28.80 20.41
CA LEU A 790 19.04 -28.84 21.48
C LEU A 790 17.73 -28.22 21.01
N ALA A 791 17.79 -27.07 20.31
CA ALA A 791 16.60 -26.45 19.73
C ALA A 791 15.91 -27.36 18.72
N ARG A 792 16.66 -28.11 17.89
CA ARG A 792 16.12 -29.11 16.98
C ARG A 792 15.43 -30.25 17.73
N GLN A 793 16.09 -30.82 18.75
CA GLN A 793 15.50 -31.87 19.58
C GLN A 793 14.19 -31.43 20.25
N LEU A 794 14.11 -30.18 20.74
CA LEU A 794 12.88 -29.64 21.31
C LEU A 794 11.74 -29.57 20.29
N ILE A 795 12.05 -29.17 19.04
CA ILE A 795 11.07 -29.14 17.95
C ILE A 795 10.60 -30.55 17.60
N ASP A 796 11.54 -31.49 17.43
CA ASP A 796 11.23 -32.86 17.04
C ASP A 796 10.39 -33.56 18.12
N ASN A 797 10.77 -33.43 19.40
CA ASN A 797 9.99 -33.97 20.53
C ASN A 797 8.57 -33.38 20.59
N LEU A 798 8.39 -32.10 20.26
CA LEU A 798 7.06 -31.49 20.23
C LEU A 798 6.20 -32.09 19.12
N PHE A 799 6.77 -32.32 17.93
CA PHE A 799 6.04 -32.95 16.82
C PHE A 799 5.79 -34.44 17.03
N GLU A 800 6.66 -35.14 17.75
CA GLU A 800 6.41 -36.52 18.18
C GLU A 800 5.25 -36.57 19.19
N GLN A 801 5.17 -35.60 20.10
CA GLN A 801 4.07 -35.50 21.04
C GLN A 801 2.76 -35.07 20.36
N PHE A 802 2.82 -34.21 19.36
CA PHE A 802 1.65 -33.65 18.66
C PHE A 802 1.75 -33.86 17.13
N PRO A 803 1.62 -35.11 16.65
CA PRO A 803 1.85 -35.46 15.25
C PRO A 803 0.83 -34.84 14.27
N GLY A 804 -0.39 -34.53 14.73
CA GLY A 804 -1.41 -33.83 13.94
C GLY A 804 -0.99 -32.41 13.54
N ILE A 805 -0.22 -31.72 14.38
CA ILE A 805 0.29 -30.38 14.09
C ILE A 805 1.24 -30.41 12.88
N ARG A 806 2.14 -31.39 12.82
CA ARG A 806 3.06 -31.55 11.68
C ARG A 806 2.30 -31.81 10.38
N ARG A 807 1.31 -32.70 10.42
CA ARG A 807 0.44 -32.99 9.27
C ARG A 807 -0.27 -31.73 8.76
N TYR A 808 -0.81 -30.93 9.66
CA TYR A 808 -1.45 -29.66 9.33
C TYR A 808 -0.49 -28.69 8.64
N ILE A 809 0.74 -28.53 9.16
CA ILE A 809 1.76 -27.67 8.56
C ILE A 809 2.05 -28.11 7.13
N ASP A 810 2.34 -29.40 6.93
CA ASP A 810 2.71 -29.94 5.62
C ASP A 810 1.57 -29.77 4.59
N GLN A 811 0.33 -30.06 4.99
CA GLN A 811 -0.85 -29.90 4.14
C GLN A 811 -1.13 -28.44 3.79
N THR A 812 -1.01 -27.52 4.77
CA THR A 812 -1.24 -26.09 4.57
C THR A 812 -0.23 -25.50 3.60
N LEU A 813 1.05 -25.85 3.75
CA LEU A 813 2.10 -25.39 2.83
C LEU A 813 1.93 -25.99 1.43
N ALA A 814 1.56 -27.26 1.32
CA ALA A 814 1.27 -27.89 0.03
C ALA A 814 0.10 -27.20 -0.69
N PHE A 815 -1.00 -26.97 0.03
CA PHE A 815 -2.17 -26.25 -0.48
C PHE A 815 -1.81 -24.82 -0.92
N GLY A 816 -1.11 -24.07 -0.07
CA GLY A 816 -0.72 -22.70 -0.35
C GLY A 816 0.19 -22.57 -1.58
N ARG A 817 1.13 -23.49 -1.77
CA ARG A 817 1.98 -23.52 -2.98
C ARG A 817 1.17 -23.82 -4.25
N GLN A 818 0.23 -24.75 -4.16
CA GLN A 818 -0.63 -25.15 -5.28
C GLN A 818 -1.58 -24.03 -5.68
N HIS A 819 -2.31 -23.46 -4.71
CA HIS A 819 -3.41 -22.52 -4.98
C HIS A 819 -3.00 -21.03 -4.94
N GLY A 820 -1.86 -20.70 -4.33
CA GLY A 820 -1.41 -19.31 -4.16
C GLY A 820 -2.08 -18.57 -3.00
N TYR A 821 -2.88 -19.24 -2.19
CA TYR A 821 -3.51 -18.71 -0.99
C TYR A 821 -3.70 -19.78 0.08
N VAL A 822 -3.88 -19.36 1.32
CA VAL A 822 -4.38 -20.21 2.42
C VAL A 822 -5.75 -19.70 2.89
N GLN A 823 -6.53 -20.52 3.58
CA GLN A 823 -7.87 -20.14 3.99
C GLN A 823 -8.24 -20.57 5.40
N THR A 824 -9.16 -19.84 6.04
CA THR A 824 -9.71 -20.17 7.37
C THR A 824 -10.75 -21.29 7.28
N LEU A 825 -11.22 -21.78 8.44
CA LEU A 825 -12.31 -22.76 8.52
C LEU A 825 -13.59 -22.29 7.80
N PHE A 826 -13.79 -20.96 7.73
CA PHE A 826 -14.99 -20.34 7.16
C PHE A 826 -14.79 -19.86 5.71
N GLY A 827 -13.65 -20.18 5.09
CA GLY A 827 -13.38 -19.86 3.68
C GLY A 827 -12.77 -18.47 3.44
N ARG A 828 -12.40 -17.71 4.49
CA ARG A 828 -11.65 -16.46 4.30
C ARG A 828 -10.30 -16.77 3.69
N ARG A 829 -9.98 -16.17 2.55
CA ARG A 829 -8.72 -16.39 1.83
C ARG A 829 -7.69 -15.33 2.20
N ARG A 830 -6.44 -15.76 2.30
CA ARG A 830 -5.27 -14.89 2.34
C ARG A 830 -4.33 -15.26 1.20
N VAL A 831 -4.27 -14.39 0.19
CA VAL A 831 -3.39 -14.55 -0.97
C VAL A 831 -1.93 -14.41 -0.53
N MET A 832 -1.07 -15.32 -0.99
CA MET A 832 0.34 -15.41 -0.61
C MET A 832 1.19 -15.83 -1.82
N GLU A 833 1.47 -14.88 -2.70
CA GLU A 833 2.24 -15.13 -3.93
C GLU A 833 3.69 -15.60 -3.64
N ASP A 834 4.29 -15.08 -2.56
CA ASP A 834 5.65 -15.40 -2.15
C ASP A 834 5.86 -16.86 -1.72
N LEU A 835 4.79 -17.66 -1.58
CA LEU A 835 4.91 -19.12 -1.38
C LEU A 835 5.57 -19.82 -2.57
N ARG A 836 5.52 -19.22 -3.76
CA ARG A 836 6.18 -19.72 -4.98
C ARG A 836 7.55 -19.07 -5.22
N ALA A 837 7.95 -18.10 -4.39
CA ALA A 837 9.25 -17.44 -4.49
C ALA A 837 10.40 -18.36 -4.03
N SER A 838 11.64 -17.85 -4.11
CA SER A 838 12.84 -18.54 -3.63
C SER A 838 13.48 -17.81 -2.43
N GLY A 839 14.31 -18.53 -1.68
CA GLY A 839 15.12 -17.96 -0.59
C GLY A 839 14.31 -17.45 0.62
N ALA A 840 14.74 -16.31 1.18
CA ALA A 840 14.20 -15.75 2.42
C ALA A 840 12.73 -15.32 2.32
N ARG A 841 12.26 -14.87 1.14
CA ARG A 841 10.86 -14.49 0.90
C ARG A 841 9.92 -15.68 1.08
N ARG A 842 10.28 -16.83 0.50
CA ARG A 842 9.53 -18.08 0.68
C ARG A 842 9.47 -18.49 2.15
N ALA A 843 10.60 -18.47 2.85
CA ALA A 843 10.64 -18.84 4.27
C ALA A 843 9.85 -17.89 5.19
N ALA A 844 9.66 -16.63 4.80
CA ALA A 844 8.76 -15.72 5.50
C ALA A 844 7.29 -16.05 5.20
N ALA A 845 6.94 -16.24 3.92
CA ALA A 845 5.59 -16.60 3.49
C ALA A 845 5.12 -17.94 4.07
N GLU A 846 5.99 -18.96 4.15
CA GLU A 846 5.66 -20.26 4.74
C GLU A 846 5.27 -20.14 6.22
N ARG A 847 5.99 -19.32 7.00
CA ARG A 847 5.65 -19.06 8.41
C ARG A 847 4.29 -18.37 8.55
N GLU A 848 4.01 -17.42 7.66
CA GLU A 848 2.71 -16.75 7.63
C GLU A 848 1.57 -17.67 7.20
N ALA A 849 1.80 -18.54 6.23
CA ALA A 849 0.83 -19.49 5.71
C ALA A 849 0.34 -20.46 6.78
N ILE A 850 1.23 -20.92 7.66
CA ILE A 850 0.87 -21.80 8.78
C ILE A 850 -0.03 -21.08 9.79
N ASN A 851 0.25 -19.80 10.05
CA ASN A 851 -0.41 -19.05 11.11
C ASN A 851 -1.74 -18.41 10.66
N ALA A 852 -1.86 -18.01 9.40
CA ALA A 852 -3.02 -17.28 8.90
C ALA A 852 -4.36 -18.03 9.07
N PRO A 853 -4.48 -19.35 8.80
CA PRO A 853 -5.73 -20.08 9.06
C PRO A 853 -6.11 -20.10 10.54
N ILE A 854 -5.15 -20.21 11.45
CA ILE A 854 -5.39 -20.25 12.90
C ILE A 854 -5.92 -18.89 13.38
N GLN A 855 -5.16 -17.83 13.11
CA GLN A 855 -5.50 -16.48 13.57
C GLN A 855 -6.77 -15.96 12.90
N GLY A 856 -6.95 -16.26 11.60
CA GLY A 856 -8.14 -15.85 10.88
C GLY A 856 -9.39 -16.58 11.33
N THR A 857 -9.30 -17.87 11.65
CA THR A 857 -10.43 -18.61 12.22
C THR A 857 -10.81 -18.07 13.61
N ALA A 858 -9.81 -17.73 14.45
CA ALA A 858 -10.08 -17.08 15.73
C ALA A 858 -10.73 -15.70 15.56
N ALA A 859 -10.29 -14.91 14.58
CA ALA A 859 -10.89 -13.62 14.24
C ALA A 859 -12.33 -13.77 13.73
N ASP A 860 -12.60 -14.74 12.86
CA ASP A 860 -13.93 -15.05 12.36
C ASP A 860 -14.88 -15.43 13.51
N ILE A 861 -14.42 -16.26 14.46
CA ILE A 861 -15.19 -16.61 15.67
C ILE A 861 -15.46 -15.39 16.54
N MET A 862 -14.48 -14.50 16.74
CA MET A 862 -14.70 -13.27 17.49
C MET A 862 -15.75 -12.37 16.80
N LYS A 863 -15.65 -12.17 15.49
CA LYS A 863 -16.64 -11.39 14.72
C LYS A 863 -18.04 -11.99 14.82
N MET A 864 -18.18 -13.32 14.73
CA MET A 864 -19.45 -14.01 14.95
C MET A 864 -19.99 -13.77 16.36
N ALA A 865 -19.12 -13.84 17.38
CA ALA A 865 -19.51 -13.59 18.75
C ALA A 865 -20.02 -12.17 18.95
N MET A 866 -19.37 -11.17 18.35
CA MET A 866 -19.83 -9.77 18.37
C MET A 866 -21.24 -9.63 17.80
N VAL A 867 -21.50 -10.22 16.62
CA VAL A 867 -22.82 -10.20 15.97
C VAL A 867 -23.88 -10.88 16.85
N TYR A 868 -23.57 -12.04 17.41
CA TYR A 868 -24.52 -12.79 18.24
C TYR A 868 -24.78 -12.12 19.58
N VAL A 869 -23.76 -11.58 20.24
CA VAL A 869 -23.89 -10.85 21.51
C VAL A 869 -24.72 -9.58 21.28
N HIS A 870 -24.40 -8.80 20.25
CA HIS A 870 -25.14 -7.58 19.92
C HIS A 870 -26.62 -7.85 19.67
N ARG A 871 -26.92 -8.88 18.87
CA ARG A 871 -28.28 -9.34 18.64
C ARG A 871 -28.98 -9.78 19.94
N ALA A 872 -28.32 -10.61 20.75
CA ALA A 872 -28.89 -11.13 21.99
C ALA A 872 -29.17 -10.02 23.02
N LEU A 873 -28.29 -9.02 23.14
CA LEU A 873 -28.50 -7.84 23.98
C LEU A 873 -29.80 -7.10 23.58
N ARG A 874 -30.00 -6.89 22.28
CA ARG A 874 -31.20 -6.25 21.73
C ARG A 874 -32.47 -7.09 21.93
N GLU A 875 -32.42 -8.39 21.64
CA GLU A 875 -33.55 -9.31 21.80
C GLU A 875 -34.01 -9.42 23.26
N ARG A 876 -33.07 -9.37 24.22
CA ARG A 876 -33.39 -9.36 25.66
C ARG A 876 -33.73 -7.96 26.20
N GLY A 877 -33.71 -6.92 25.36
CA GLY A 877 -34.05 -5.55 25.74
C GLY A 877 -33.09 -4.94 26.77
N LEU A 878 -31.84 -5.39 26.81
CA LEU A 878 -30.83 -4.85 27.72
C LEU A 878 -30.35 -3.47 27.24
N ARG A 879 -30.06 -2.57 28.19
CA ARG A 879 -29.45 -1.26 27.89
C ARG A 879 -27.93 -1.34 27.73
N THR A 880 -27.33 -2.46 28.17
CA THR A 880 -25.92 -2.79 27.98
C THR A 880 -25.46 -2.57 26.53
N ARG A 881 -24.32 -1.90 26.36
CA ARG A 881 -23.72 -1.58 25.04
C ARG A 881 -22.34 -2.19 24.90
N LEU A 882 -22.03 -2.73 23.72
CA LEU A 882 -20.66 -3.10 23.37
C LEU A 882 -19.84 -1.83 23.14
N LEU A 883 -18.63 -1.76 23.70
CA LEU A 883 -17.75 -0.60 23.58
C LEU A 883 -16.51 -0.91 22.74
N LEU A 884 -15.77 -1.95 23.14
CA LEU A 884 -14.46 -2.24 22.57
C LEU A 884 -14.28 -3.72 22.24
N GLN A 885 -13.58 -3.97 21.15
CA GLN A 885 -12.97 -5.25 20.83
C GLN A 885 -11.45 -5.06 20.87
N VAL A 886 -10.76 -5.82 21.73
CA VAL A 886 -9.31 -5.76 21.90
C VAL A 886 -8.74 -7.18 21.90
N HIS A 887 -7.94 -7.51 20.88
CA HIS A 887 -7.39 -8.85 20.68
C HIS A 887 -8.46 -9.95 20.64
N ASP A 888 -8.64 -10.70 21.72
CA ASP A 888 -9.60 -11.79 21.86
C ASP A 888 -10.61 -11.50 23.01
N GLU A 889 -10.65 -10.23 23.45
CA GLU A 889 -11.51 -9.67 24.50
C GLU A 889 -12.61 -8.75 23.89
N LEU A 890 -13.82 -8.85 24.45
CA LEU A 890 -14.96 -8.00 24.17
C LEU A 890 -15.37 -7.27 25.45
N ILE A 891 -15.44 -5.94 25.41
CA ILE A 891 -15.77 -5.08 26.55
C ILE A 891 -17.12 -4.42 26.30
N ALA A 892 -18.04 -4.61 27.24
CA ALA A 892 -19.34 -3.96 27.28
C ALA A 892 -19.43 -3.00 28.47
N GLU A 893 -20.30 -2.00 28.37
CA GLU A 893 -20.72 -1.11 29.45
C GLU A 893 -22.18 -1.39 29.78
N ALA A 894 -22.44 -1.78 31.03
CA ALA A 894 -23.75 -2.19 31.51
C ALA A 894 -24.18 -1.34 32.70
N PRO A 895 -25.46 -0.95 32.81
CA PRO A 895 -26.01 -0.45 34.06
C PRO A 895 -25.71 -1.42 35.21
N GLU A 896 -25.44 -0.92 36.42
CA GLU A 896 -25.07 -1.78 37.56
C GLU A 896 -26.05 -2.93 37.81
N GLU A 897 -27.35 -2.67 37.63
CA GLU A 897 -28.42 -3.66 37.76
C GLU A 897 -28.42 -4.75 36.67
N GLU A 898 -27.84 -4.47 35.50
CA GLU A 898 -27.75 -5.39 34.36
C GLU A 898 -26.44 -6.19 34.35
N VAL A 899 -25.43 -5.83 35.15
CA VAL A 899 -24.10 -6.47 35.14
C VAL A 899 -24.17 -8.00 35.24
N PRO A 900 -24.92 -8.62 36.18
CA PRO A 900 -25.00 -10.09 36.25
C PRO A 900 -25.64 -10.72 35.00
N ALA A 901 -26.67 -10.07 34.45
CA ALA A 901 -27.37 -10.55 33.25
C ALA A 901 -26.50 -10.41 31.99
N ALA A 902 -25.79 -9.29 31.85
CA ALA A 902 -24.84 -9.05 30.78
C ALA A 902 -23.68 -10.03 30.84
N ALA A 903 -23.06 -10.20 32.01
CA ALA A 903 -21.98 -11.16 32.25
C ALA A 903 -22.37 -12.59 31.86
N HIS A 904 -23.55 -13.03 32.30
CA HIS A 904 -24.09 -14.34 31.94
C HIS A 904 -24.31 -14.48 30.43
N LEU A 905 -24.93 -13.48 29.79
CA LEU A 905 -25.18 -13.47 28.35
C LEU A 905 -23.88 -13.51 27.54
N LEU A 906 -22.88 -12.70 27.89
CA LEU A 906 -21.60 -12.68 27.18
C LEU A 906 -20.93 -14.05 27.24
N ARG A 907 -20.84 -14.67 28.43
CA ARG A 907 -20.27 -16.03 28.59
C ARG A 907 -21.07 -17.07 27.82
N GLU A 908 -22.41 -17.06 27.96
CA GLU A 908 -23.30 -18.00 27.28
C GLU A 908 -23.13 -17.94 25.76
N VAL A 909 -23.22 -16.73 25.18
CA VAL A 909 -23.16 -16.55 23.73
C VAL A 909 -21.76 -16.83 23.20
N MET A 910 -20.72 -16.27 23.83
CA MET A 910 -19.35 -16.45 23.36
C MET A 910 -18.90 -17.92 23.42
N SER A 911 -19.17 -18.63 24.52
CA SER A 911 -18.82 -20.05 24.63
C SER A 911 -19.53 -20.94 23.60
N ASN A 912 -20.68 -20.51 23.08
CA ASN A 912 -21.49 -21.27 22.12
C ASN A 912 -21.47 -20.68 20.70
N THR A 913 -20.59 -19.71 20.41
CA THR A 913 -20.51 -19.05 19.10
C THR A 913 -20.28 -20.05 17.96
N TYR A 914 -19.41 -21.03 18.20
CA TYR A 914 -19.10 -22.09 17.24
C TYR A 914 -18.68 -23.37 17.96
N GLN A 915 -19.14 -24.52 17.46
CA GLN A 915 -18.84 -25.81 18.06
C GLN A 915 -17.50 -26.37 17.53
N LEU A 916 -16.42 -26.06 18.25
CA LEU A 916 -15.13 -26.70 18.06
C LEU A 916 -15.09 -28.07 18.75
N VAL A 917 -14.11 -28.90 18.36
CA VAL A 917 -13.85 -30.21 19.01
C VAL A 917 -13.44 -30.03 20.48
N VAL A 918 -12.79 -28.90 20.78
CA VAL A 918 -12.49 -28.46 22.14
C VAL A 918 -13.39 -27.26 22.46
N PRO A 919 -14.17 -27.26 23.57
CA PRO A 919 -15.09 -26.17 23.90
C PRO A 919 -14.41 -24.80 23.99
N LEU A 920 -15.10 -23.71 23.64
CA LEU A 920 -14.58 -22.35 23.81
C LEU A 920 -14.69 -21.91 25.29
N GLY A 921 -13.55 -21.61 25.90
CA GLY A 921 -13.50 -21.07 27.27
C GLY A 921 -13.54 -19.54 27.28
N VAL A 922 -14.30 -18.94 28.20
CA VAL A 922 -14.47 -17.49 28.33
C VAL A 922 -14.23 -17.08 29.78
N ASN A 923 -13.30 -16.16 30.00
CA ASN A 923 -13.07 -15.52 31.29
C ASN A 923 -13.90 -14.24 31.36
N LEU A 924 -14.51 -13.95 32.51
CA LEU A 924 -15.26 -12.72 32.72
C LEU A 924 -14.59 -11.87 33.77
N GLU A 925 -14.56 -10.57 33.53
CA GLU A 925 -14.12 -9.56 34.50
C GLU A 925 -15.11 -8.40 34.54
N THR A 926 -15.26 -7.76 35.71
CA THR A 926 -16.12 -6.57 35.85
C THR A 926 -15.46 -5.51 36.72
N GLY A 927 -15.67 -4.24 36.39
CA GLY A 927 -14.95 -3.14 37.05
C GLY A 927 -15.55 -1.76 36.77
N PRO A 928 -15.21 -0.75 37.58
CA PRO A 928 -15.60 0.64 37.31
C PRO A 928 -14.73 1.30 36.22
N ASN A 929 -13.54 0.76 35.97
CA ASN A 929 -12.60 1.21 34.94
C ASN A 929 -11.84 0.01 34.37
N TRP A 930 -11.10 0.22 33.29
CA TRP A 930 -10.46 -0.86 32.54
C TRP A 930 -9.35 -1.56 33.34
N GLU A 931 -8.67 -0.89 34.27
CA GLU A 931 -7.63 -1.53 35.09
C GLU A 931 -8.19 -2.26 36.32
N GLU A 932 -9.24 -1.71 36.94
CA GLU A 932 -9.85 -2.25 38.16
C GLU A 932 -10.91 -3.33 37.87
N MET A 933 -10.90 -3.94 36.69
CA MET A 933 -11.73 -5.11 36.40
C MET A 933 -11.23 -6.33 37.17
N ALA A 934 -12.15 -7.05 37.79
CA ALA A 934 -11.87 -8.24 38.59
C ALA A 934 -12.71 -9.42 38.11
N ALA A 935 -12.13 -10.63 38.18
CA ALA A 935 -12.78 -11.85 37.73
C ALA A 935 -14.12 -12.13 38.45
N VAL A 936 -15.10 -12.66 37.71
CA VAL A 936 -16.46 -12.98 38.18
C VAL A 936 -16.87 -14.44 37.98
#